data_AF-A0A523AQJ5-F1
#
_entry.id   AF-A0A523AQJ5-F1
#
_cell.length_a   1.000
_cell.length_b   1.000
_cell.length_c   1.000
_cell.angle_alpha   90.00
_cell.angle_beta   90.00
_cell.angle_gamma   90.00
#
_symmetry.space_group_name_H-M   'P 1'
#
loop_
_entity.id
_entity.type
_entity.pdbx_description
1 polymer ?
#
loop_
_entity_poly.entity_id
_entity_poly.type
_entity_poly.pdbx_seq_one_letter_code
_entity_poly.pdbx_strand_id
1 'polypeptide(L)'
;MRKLGRKLYLLILVIPVLLAVQLRILNPWNSVFTFTVLLYENDPWYYYRLIENCIHNFPSRIWFDPMTQYPFGTYTHFGPFLVYLSAVIAMLAGATSGEALRSVLVFIPAFGGIMTIFAVFFLARSVFGERAAFISALLISIIPGQFLQRSMLGFNDHHVWEVFWICISLAFFILILEGEWNRRGILCAIFGGISFGLYILSWAAAFAFGLLILSVLVFAILLKIRIPENVFKLTIIYFFLAILTYLPFSFNAPNSPVWYSPMQLSMLAFYAVSTFFLWQFDSNYEKLRRFVRIGKETALSIFVILGLILISYIFPEFSLTVGSISGYLQPRGGALTIGEVYPFFYLGGSFSLAPALLHFGITFFFAVPAILYIFYRFYRAKDLKDFTILLWALALFVALWGQNRFAYYFAAVCAVYAGFALDLIFEKMHVYRLVGGERSVKGKRSVSKFRVAIAILLAFILIYPTYRIAEIQSSGGGGINKQWYDAMVWLRNKTPDNGYEEYYYQLYPPGKPGEKYSYPFETYGVISWWDYGHWILAIGKRMAVANPFQQGIGNFYDKIPGAAPFFVTDNESYAEWVADELNVRYVVSDIEMATGKFFAMATWAEGDLPLAEKYYDGYLFYSQGYLGVGSPYQIPPGSIVFMVTPSELYYNTMEAKLHILDGSGLSHYRMVYESEPSGEWSNYLSSSFGQLDPLQIAVQESVSRANYGLSPSFSAQEVLIKFVYKNLYQNRTGIPVELNATGYVKIFERVKGITVKGKANSEFVEVNATIKTNQGRTFEYYKKVDVINGVYEVTLPYSHDSSYETGPITPYSFRAGNITKTLTVSEDQVLRGEVLELDLI
;
A
#
# COMPACT_ATOMS: atom_id res chain seq x y z
N MET A 1 -30.94 17.80 -30.33
CA MET A 1 -30.33 18.04 -29.00
C MET A 1 -29.72 19.42 -28.73
N ARG A 2 -29.65 20.38 -29.68
CA ARG A 2 -29.26 21.79 -29.40
C ARG A 2 -30.25 22.58 -28.50
N LYS A 3 -31.28 21.90 -27.95
CA LYS A 3 -32.38 22.47 -27.16
C LYS A 3 -32.64 21.70 -25.85
N LEU A 4 -31.70 20.89 -25.35
CA LEU A 4 -31.79 20.46 -23.96
C LEU A 4 -31.37 21.64 -23.08
N GLY A 5 -32.29 22.15 -22.26
CA GLY A 5 -31.99 23.29 -21.38
C GLY A 5 -30.88 22.96 -20.37
N ARG A 6 -30.08 23.96 -20.00
CA ARG A 6 -29.03 23.87 -18.95
C ARG A 6 -29.48 23.12 -17.69
N LYS A 7 -30.77 23.23 -17.31
CA LYS A 7 -31.38 22.52 -16.18
C LYS A 7 -31.35 20.99 -16.33
N LEU A 8 -31.56 20.46 -17.53
CA LEU A 8 -31.58 19.01 -17.77
C LEU A 8 -30.16 18.42 -17.72
N TYR A 9 -29.15 19.18 -18.15
CA TYR A 9 -27.74 18.79 -18.03
C TYR A 9 -27.26 18.72 -16.58
N LEU A 10 -27.71 19.65 -15.73
CA LEU A 10 -27.44 19.59 -14.28
C LEU A 10 -28.13 18.36 -13.65
N LEU A 11 -29.35 18.06 -14.06
CA LEU A 11 -30.11 16.89 -13.59
C LEU A 11 -29.44 15.56 -13.99
N ILE A 12 -28.79 15.51 -15.16
CA ILE A 12 -28.04 14.33 -15.62
C ILE A 12 -26.78 14.08 -14.77
N LEU A 13 -26.12 15.12 -14.26
CA LEU A 13 -24.94 14.96 -13.38
C LEU A 13 -25.29 14.48 -11.96
N VAL A 14 -26.55 14.58 -11.55
CA VAL A 14 -27.00 14.03 -10.27
C VAL A 14 -26.89 12.50 -10.27
N ILE A 15 -27.14 11.83 -11.39
CA ILE A 15 -27.12 10.36 -11.48
C ILE A 15 -25.71 9.79 -11.17
N PRO A 16 -24.62 10.23 -11.83
CA PRO A 16 -23.26 9.83 -11.46
C PRO A 16 -22.93 10.09 -9.98
N VAL A 17 -23.39 11.21 -9.42
CA VAL A 17 -23.15 11.54 -8.01
C VAL A 17 -23.87 10.56 -7.08
N LEU A 18 -25.13 10.23 -7.35
CA LEU A 18 -25.89 9.26 -6.55
C LEU A 18 -25.28 7.87 -6.61
N LEU A 19 -24.84 7.42 -7.79
CA LEU A 19 -24.12 6.15 -7.95
C LEU A 19 -22.80 6.15 -7.20
N ALA A 20 -22.04 7.25 -7.25
CA ALA A 20 -20.80 7.38 -6.50
C ALA A 20 -21.04 7.39 -4.98
N VAL A 21 -22.10 8.01 -4.48
CA VAL A 21 -22.49 7.96 -3.06
C VAL A 21 -22.85 6.53 -2.65
N GLN A 22 -23.62 5.82 -3.47
CA GLN A 22 -23.94 4.41 -3.21
C GLN A 22 -22.68 3.56 -3.09
N LEU A 23 -21.82 3.59 -4.12
CA LEU A 23 -20.61 2.76 -4.16
C LEU A 23 -19.58 3.18 -3.10
N ARG A 24 -19.35 4.47 -2.88
CA ARG A 24 -18.25 4.93 -2.01
C ARG A 24 -18.64 5.10 -0.56
N ILE A 25 -19.91 5.32 -0.24
CA ILE A 25 -20.35 5.62 1.14
C ILE A 25 -21.29 4.54 1.66
N LEU A 26 -22.37 4.23 0.93
CA LEU A 26 -23.43 3.35 1.46
C LEU A 26 -22.98 1.88 1.51
N ASN A 27 -22.35 1.39 0.44
CA ASN A 27 -21.92 -0.01 0.35
C ASN A 27 -20.87 -0.38 1.41
N PRO A 28 -19.79 0.40 1.66
CA PRO A 28 -18.79 0.07 2.67
C PRO A 28 -19.17 0.53 4.09
N TRP A 29 -20.34 1.14 4.31
CA TRP A 29 -20.72 1.77 5.59
C TRP A 29 -20.52 0.84 6.81
N ASN A 30 -21.08 -0.36 6.73
CA ASN A 30 -21.04 -1.34 7.81
C ASN A 30 -19.66 -1.98 8.01
N SER A 31 -18.75 -1.83 7.05
CA SER A 31 -17.36 -2.29 7.17
C SER A 31 -16.45 -1.21 7.78
N VAL A 32 -16.82 0.06 7.65
CA VAL A 32 -16.08 1.19 8.25
C VAL A 32 -16.53 1.46 9.68
N PHE A 33 -17.83 1.47 9.95
CA PHE A 33 -18.39 1.74 11.27
C PHE A 33 -18.74 0.43 11.97
N THR A 34 -17.76 -0.16 12.66
CA THR A 34 -17.86 -1.49 13.29
C THR A 34 -17.65 -1.43 14.80
N PHE A 35 -16.65 -2.14 15.34
CA PHE A 35 -16.20 -2.07 16.74
C PHE A 35 -15.47 -0.75 17.06
N THR A 36 -15.03 -0.05 16.02
CA THR A 36 -14.50 1.31 16.02
C THR A 36 -14.73 1.90 14.63
N VAL A 37 -14.46 3.19 14.43
CA VAL A 37 -14.27 3.75 13.09
C VAL A 37 -12.96 3.23 12.48
N LEU A 38 -13.06 2.40 11.45
CA LEU A 38 -11.93 1.80 10.76
C LEU A 38 -11.46 2.65 9.58
N LEU A 39 -10.14 2.85 9.52
CA LEU A 39 -9.46 3.30 8.32
C LEU A 39 -8.95 2.07 7.58
N TYR A 40 -9.16 2.03 6.26
CA TYR A 40 -8.74 0.91 5.43
C TYR A 40 -7.24 0.90 5.19
N GLU A 41 -6.66 -0.29 5.02
CA GLU A 41 -5.22 -0.52 4.82
C GLU A 41 -4.32 0.14 5.89
N ASN A 42 -3.08 0.48 5.51
CA ASN A 42 -2.03 1.00 6.39
C ASN A 42 -1.84 2.52 6.26
N ASP A 43 -1.73 3.05 5.04
CA ASP A 43 -1.40 4.46 4.77
C ASP A 43 -2.39 5.46 5.39
N PRO A 44 -3.72 5.22 5.36
CA PRO A 44 -4.68 6.09 6.05
C PRO A 44 -4.43 6.27 7.56
N TRP A 45 -3.86 5.28 8.24
CA TRP A 45 -3.48 5.39 9.67
C TRP A 45 -2.30 6.34 9.87
N TYR A 46 -1.38 6.41 8.91
CA TYR A 46 -0.31 7.40 8.95
C TYR A 46 -0.82 8.81 8.69
N TYR A 47 -1.77 8.99 7.76
CA TYR A 47 -2.48 10.26 7.62
C TYR A 47 -3.18 10.65 8.91
N TYR A 48 -3.89 9.73 9.57
CA TYR A 48 -4.49 9.99 10.88
C TYR A 48 -3.45 10.53 11.87
N ARG A 49 -2.27 9.90 11.99
CA ARG A 49 -1.18 10.39 12.83
C ARG A 49 -0.69 11.79 12.45
N LEU A 50 -0.51 12.07 11.15
CA LEU A 50 -0.05 13.38 10.69
C LEU A 50 -1.09 14.47 10.93
N ILE A 51 -2.37 14.15 10.73
CA ILE A 51 -3.50 15.07 10.89
C ILE A 51 -3.71 15.36 12.38
N GLU A 52 -3.68 14.34 13.24
CA GLU A 52 -3.84 14.51 14.68
C GLU A 52 -2.73 15.41 15.27
N ASN A 53 -1.47 15.17 14.87
CA ASN A 53 -0.34 16.03 15.24
C ASN A 53 -0.47 17.45 14.66
N CYS A 54 -0.92 17.60 13.40
CA CYS A 54 -1.11 18.90 12.78
C CYS A 54 -2.24 19.71 13.44
N ILE A 55 -3.33 19.07 13.86
CA ILE A 55 -4.42 19.73 14.60
C ILE A 55 -3.90 20.26 15.94
N HIS A 56 -3.11 19.46 16.67
CA HIS A 56 -2.52 19.88 17.93
C HIS A 56 -1.58 21.09 17.78
N ASN A 57 -0.83 21.15 16.67
CA ASN A 57 0.19 22.19 16.43
C ASN A 57 -0.22 23.22 15.36
N PHE A 58 -1.52 23.32 15.04
CA PHE A 58 -1.99 24.08 13.90
C PHE A 58 -1.56 25.55 14.00
N PRO A 59 -1.00 26.17 12.93
CA PRO A 59 -0.95 25.71 11.53
C PRO A 59 0.32 24.95 11.14
N SER A 60 1.15 24.51 12.08
CA SER A 60 2.36 23.74 11.80
C SER A 60 2.08 22.25 11.62
N ARG A 61 2.96 21.56 10.88
CA ARG A 61 3.00 20.09 10.78
C ARG A 61 4.43 19.60 10.86
N ILE A 62 4.58 18.31 11.15
CA ILE A 62 5.87 17.64 11.05
C ILE A 62 6.23 17.31 9.59
N TRP A 63 7.53 17.27 9.34
CA TRP A 63 8.14 16.87 8.07
C TRP A 63 9.16 15.73 8.23
N PHE A 64 9.47 15.40 9.49
CA PHE A 64 10.29 14.28 9.90
C PHE A 64 9.59 13.61 11.08
N ASP A 65 9.58 12.29 11.10
CA ASP A 65 8.91 11.48 12.10
C ASP A 65 9.89 10.48 12.73
N PRO A 66 10.38 10.75 13.94
CA PRO A 66 11.28 9.85 14.65
C PRO A 66 10.57 8.67 15.32
N MET A 67 9.23 8.60 15.28
CA MET A 67 8.47 7.51 15.90
C MET A 67 8.31 6.28 15.00
N THR A 68 8.75 6.34 13.75
CA THR A 68 8.74 5.23 12.80
C THR A 68 10.14 5.06 12.22
N GLN A 69 10.45 3.89 11.67
CA GLN A 69 11.83 3.54 11.30
C GLN A 69 12.78 3.68 12.50
N TYR A 70 12.34 3.23 13.68
CA TYR A 70 13.12 3.33 14.91
C TYR A 70 14.42 2.52 14.81
N PRO A 71 15.57 3.02 15.32
CA PRO A 71 15.79 4.29 16.04
C PRO A 71 16.26 5.47 15.17
N PHE A 72 15.96 5.46 13.87
CA PHE A 72 16.48 6.45 12.91
C PHE A 72 15.49 7.57 12.61
N GLY A 73 14.20 7.26 12.45
CA GLY A 73 13.22 8.22 11.95
C GLY A 73 13.23 8.38 10.43
N THR A 74 12.17 8.98 9.88
CA THR A 74 12.02 9.14 8.43
C THR A 74 11.40 10.49 8.05
N TYR A 75 11.73 10.99 6.86
CA TYR A 75 11.08 12.18 6.30
C TYR A 75 9.69 11.83 5.77
N THR A 76 8.71 12.68 6.06
CA THR A 76 7.32 12.45 5.64
C THR A 76 7.14 12.85 4.18
N HIS A 77 6.87 11.90 3.30
CA HIS A 77 6.52 12.18 1.90
C HIS A 77 5.02 12.39 1.67
N PHE A 78 4.20 12.20 2.70
CA PHE A 78 2.75 12.39 2.65
C PHE A 78 2.41 13.88 2.59
N GLY A 79 1.64 14.26 1.57
CA GLY A 79 1.52 15.65 1.16
C GLY A 79 0.84 16.60 2.13
N PRO A 80 1.22 17.89 2.15
CA PRO A 80 0.54 18.90 2.94
C PRO A 80 -0.92 19.09 2.54
N PHE A 81 -1.28 18.89 1.27
CA PHE A 81 -2.65 19.11 0.82
C PHE A 81 -3.66 18.30 1.63
N LEU A 82 -3.49 16.98 1.71
CA LEU A 82 -4.44 16.12 2.41
C LEU A 82 -4.41 16.33 3.92
N VAL A 83 -3.22 16.56 4.50
CA VAL A 83 -3.08 16.82 5.94
C VAL A 83 -3.83 18.10 6.34
N TYR A 84 -3.59 19.21 5.64
CA TYR A 84 -4.25 20.48 5.97
C TYR A 84 -5.74 20.48 5.62
N LEU A 85 -6.14 19.90 4.48
CA LEU A 85 -7.55 19.77 4.13
C LEU A 85 -8.31 19.01 5.23
N SER A 86 -7.75 17.88 5.66
CA SER A 86 -8.36 17.05 6.69
C SER A 86 -8.37 17.73 8.05
N ALA A 87 -7.27 18.35 8.47
CA ALA A 87 -7.18 19.07 9.73
C ALA A 87 -8.21 20.21 9.80
N VAL A 88 -8.34 21.01 8.73
CA VAL A 88 -9.33 22.11 8.68
C VAL A 88 -10.75 21.59 8.77
N ILE A 89 -11.11 20.54 8.02
CA ILE A 89 -12.46 19.95 8.08
C ILE A 89 -12.74 19.37 9.46
N ALA A 90 -11.77 18.66 10.06
CA ALA A 90 -11.89 18.07 11.39
C ALA A 90 -12.07 19.13 12.49
N MET A 91 -11.31 20.22 12.45
CA MET A 91 -11.44 21.34 13.38
C MET A 91 -12.81 22.03 13.24
N LEU A 92 -13.29 22.24 12.01
CA LEU A 92 -14.63 22.81 11.77
C LEU A 92 -15.76 21.90 12.28
N ALA A 93 -15.55 20.57 12.24
CA ALA A 93 -16.47 19.58 12.78
C ALA A 93 -16.37 19.41 14.32
N GLY A 94 -15.38 20.03 14.98
CA GLY A 94 -15.12 19.85 16.41
C GLY A 94 -14.58 18.47 16.79
N ALA A 95 -14.02 17.72 15.82
CA ALA A 95 -13.61 16.33 15.98
C ALA A 95 -12.09 16.19 15.82
N THR A 96 -11.34 16.43 16.89
CA THR A 96 -9.89 16.70 16.83
C THR A 96 -8.97 15.53 17.20
N SER A 97 -9.49 14.45 17.80
CA SER A 97 -8.69 13.26 18.14
C SER A 97 -9.51 11.97 18.17
N GLY A 98 -8.81 10.83 18.23
CA GLY A 98 -9.39 9.52 18.49
C GLY A 98 -10.42 9.07 17.44
N GLU A 99 -11.50 8.45 17.90
CA GLU A 99 -12.57 7.95 17.03
C GLU A 99 -13.35 9.08 16.35
N ALA A 100 -13.61 10.19 17.06
CA ALA A 100 -14.30 11.34 16.49
C ALA A 100 -13.56 11.91 15.28
N LEU A 101 -12.24 12.07 15.38
CA LEU A 101 -11.41 12.50 14.24
C LEU A 101 -11.55 11.51 13.08
N ARG A 102 -11.39 10.19 13.35
CA ARG A 102 -11.54 9.15 12.31
C ARG A 102 -12.91 9.22 11.65
N SER A 103 -14.00 9.46 12.38
CA SER A 103 -15.36 9.61 11.81
C SER A 103 -15.46 10.71 10.75
N VAL A 104 -14.62 11.75 10.83
CA VAL A 104 -14.55 12.80 9.79
C VAL A 104 -13.63 12.36 8.66
N LEU A 105 -12.44 11.82 8.99
CA LEU A 105 -11.43 11.43 8.01
C LEU A 105 -11.92 10.39 7.01
N VAL A 106 -12.76 9.45 7.44
CA VAL A 106 -13.27 8.39 6.56
C VAL A 106 -14.04 8.93 5.35
N PHE A 107 -14.66 10.12 5.43
CA PHE A 107 -15.46 10.69 4.33
C PHE A 107 -14.65 11.46 3.29
N ILE A 108 -13.46 11.96 3.66
CA ILE A 108 -12.59 12.77 2.80
C ILE A 108 -12.31 12.09 1.44
N PRO A 109 -11.90 10.81 1.38
CA PRO A 109 -11.66 10.14 0.09
C PRO A 109 -12.93 9.97 -0.74
N ALA A 110 -14.08 9.68 -0.11
CA ALA A 110 -15.37 9.56 -0.80
C ALA A 110 -15.78 10.89 -1.43
N PHE A 111 -15.58 12.02 -0.74
CA PHE A 111 -15.77 13.35 -1.30
C PHE A 111 -14.80 13.62 -2.46
N GLY A 112 -13.52 13.24 -2.34
CA GLY A 112 -12.56 13.31 -3.45
C GLY A 112 -13.00 12.53 -4.68
N GLY A 113 -13.55 11.32 -4.49
CA GLY A 113 -14.08 10.48 -5.56
C GLY A 113 -15.26 11.13 -6.28
N ILE A 114 -16.19 11.72 -5.53
CA ILE A 114 -17.33 12.48 -6.08
C ILE A 114 -16.84 13.75 -6.81
N MET A 115 -15.85 14.46 -6.25
CA MET A 115 -15.26 15.64 -6.90
C MET A 115 -14.55 15.31 -8.21
N THR A 116 -13.95 14.12 -8.30
CA THR A 116 -13.29 13.63 -9.51
C THR A 116 -14.25 13.46 -10.69
N ILE A 117 -15.54 13.20 -10.44
CA ILE A 117 -16.58 13.19 -11.49
C ILE A 117 -16.60 14.53 -12.23
N PHE A 118 -16.54 15.64 -11.50
CA PHE A 118 -16.54 16.98 -12.08
C PHE A 118 -15.22 17.31 -12.77
N ALA A 119 -14.09 16.84 -12.23
CA ALA A 119 -12.78 17.00 -12.87
C ALA A 119 -12.70 16.28 -14.23
N VAL A 120 -13.16 15.02 -14.28
CA VAL A 120 -13.22 14.24 -15.52
C VAL A 120 -14.24 14.81 -16.50
N PHE A 121 -15.40 15.28 -16.02
CA PHE A 121 -16.35 16.01 -16.85
C PHE A 121 -15.69 17.24 -17.49
N PHE A 122 -14.96 18.04 -16.70
CA PHE A 122 -14.30 19.25 -17.18
C PHE A 122 -13.22 18.93 -18.23
N LEU A 123 -12.39 17.91 -17.99
CA LEU A 123 -11.38 17.43 -18.93
C LEU A 123 -11.99 16.89 -20.24
N ALA A 124 -12.95 15.98 -20.15
CA ALA A 124 -13.59 15.41 -21.34
C ALA A 124 -14.32 16.49 -22.15
N ARG A 125 -14.90 17.49 -21.48
CA ARG A 125 -15.56 18.62 -22.14
C ARG A 125 -14.58 19.50 -22.90
N SER A 126 -13.39 19.77 -22.36
CA SER A 126 -12.40 20.64 -23.02
C SER A 126 -11.82 20.00 -24.29
N VAL A 127 -11.82 18.67 -24.39
CA VAL A 127 -11.30 17.93 -25.55
C VAL A 127 -12.39 17.52 -26.53
N PHE A 128 -13.41 16.80 -26.06
CA PHE A 128 -14.38 16.09 -26.90
C PHE A 128 -15.77 16.73 -26.91
N GLY A 129 -16.01 17.72 -26.04
CA GLY A 129 -17.27 18.43 -25.93
C GLY A 129 -18.23 17.85 -24.88
N GLU A 130 -19.37 18.52 -24.71
CA GLU A 130 -20.27 18.28 -23.57
C GLU A 130 -20.89 16.88 -23.55
N ARG A 131 -21.20 16.29 -24.71
CA ARG A 131 -21.86 14.97 -24.77
C ARG A 131 -20.95 13.86 -24.25
N ALA A 132 -19.73 13.77 -24.78
CA ALA A 132 -18.70 12.86 -24.29
C ALA A 132 -18.42 13.10 -22.79
N ALA A 133 -18.42 14.36 -22.34
CA ALA A 133 -18.18 14.70 -20.94
C ALA A 133 -19.20 14.10 -19.97
N PHE A 134 -20.50 14.13 -20.27
CA PHE A 134 -21.51 13.50 -19.40
C PHE A 134 -21.32 11.97 -19.32
N ILE A 135 -20.98 11.35 -20.44
CA ILE A 135 -20.73 9.90 -20.47
C ILE A 135 -19.46 9.58 -19.65
N SER A 136 -18.37 10.33 -19.84
CA SER A 136 -17.14 10.14 -19.06
C SER A 136 -17.36 10.36 -17.56
N ALA A 137 -18.18 11.33 -17.17
CA ALA A 137 -18.57 11.57 -15.78
C ALA A 137 -19.36 10.40 -15.19
N LEU A 138 -20.28 9.80 -15.96
CA LEU A 138 -20.98 8.59 -15.56
C LEU A 138 -20.01 7.42 -15.41
N LEU A 139 -19.11 7.20 -16.37
CA LEU A 139 -18.18 6.08 -16.35
C LEU A 139 -17.22 6.16 -15.16
N ILE A 140 -16.60 7.32 -14.89
CA ILE A 140 -15.68 7.44 -13.74
C ILE A 140 -16.39 7.22 -12.40
N SER A 141 -17.70 7.51 -12.31
CA SER A 141 -18.46 7.26 -11.09
C SER A 141 -18.60 5.77 -10.75
N ILE A 142 -18.53 4.90 -11.76
CA ILE A 142 -18.74 3.44 -11.65
C ILE A 142 -17.52 2.60 -12.06
N ILE A 143 -16.37 3.19 -12.40
CA ILE A 143 -15.18 2.42 -12.73
C ILE A 143 -14.69 1.68 -11.46
N PRO A 144 -14.42 0.37 -11.54
CA PRO A 144 -13.91 -0.44 -10.43
C PRO A 144 -12.41 -0.21 -10.17
N GLY A 145 -11.77 -1.17 -9.51
CA GLY A 145 -10.32 -1.24 -9.32
C GLY A 145 -9.79 -0.30 -8.26
N GLN A 146 -8.47 -0.08 -8.32
CA GLN A 146 -7.75 0.79 -7.39
C GLN A 146 -8.34 2.21 -7.31
N PHE A 147 -8.88 2.77 -8.39
CA PHE A 147 -9.49 4.10 -8.30
C PHE A 147 -10.73 4.09 -7.40
N LEU A 148 -11.59 3.07 -7.53
CA LEU A 148 -12.74 2.92 -6.63
C LEU A 148 -12.26 2.64 -5.20
N GLN A 149 -11.45 1.59 -5.01
CA GLN A 149 -10.97 1.14 -3.70
C GLN A 149 -10.29 2.28 -2.92
N ARG A 150 -9.46 3.09 -3.59
CA ARG A 150 -8.74 4.24 -3.00
C ARG A 150 -9.53 5.55 -2.99
N SER A 151 -10.83 5.50 -3.30
CA SER A 151 -11.77 6.62 -3.16
C SER A 151 -13.04 6.26 -2.37
N MET A 152 -13.04 5.11 -1.70
CA MET A 152 -14.14 4.70 -0.82
C MET A 152 -14.02 5.34 0.56
N LEU A 153 -15.15 5.37 1.27
CA LEU A 153 -15.21 5.65 2.70
C LEU A 153 -14.19 4.76 3.43
N GLY A 154 -13.39 5.37 4.32
CA GLY A 154 -12.36 4.66 5.09
C GLY A 154 -10.95 4.72 4.51
N PHE A 155 -10.78 4.95 3.21
CA PHE A 155 -9.47 4.95 2.55
C PHE A 155 -8.88 6.37 2.46
N ASN A 156 -8.62 7.03 3.59
CA ASN A 156 -8.17 8.43 3.61
C ASN A 156 -6.69 8.58 3.18
N ASP A 157 -6.48 8.60 1.88
CA ASP A 157 -5.16 8.63 1.24
C ASP A 157 -5.13 9.62 0.06
N HIS A 158 -3.93 9.97 -0.42
CA HIS A 158 -3.68 10.99 -1.43
C HIS A 158 -4.04 10.58 -2.86
N HIS A 159 -4.14 9.28 -3.14
CA HIS A 159 -4.36 8.72 -4.48
C HIS A 159 -5.57 9.30 -5.25
N VAL A 160 -6.71 9.51 -4.58
CA VAL A 160 -7.88 10.11 -5.24
C VAL A 160 -7.65 11.58 -5.60
N TRP A 161 -6.87 12.29 -4.79
CA TRP A 161 -6.55 13.70 -4.98
C TRP A 161 -5.52 13.89 -6.10
N GLU A 162 -4.62 12.92 -6.30
CA GLU A 162 -3.74 12.88 -7.46
C GLU A 162 -4.55 12.87 -8.78
N VAL A 163 -5.53 11.97 -8.90
CA VAL A 163 -6.39 11.87 -10.09
C VAL A 163 -7.25 13.12 -10.26
N PHE A 164 -7.78 13.66 -9.16
CA PHE A 164 -8.55 14.90 -9.19
C PHE A 164 -7.71 16.06 -9.74
N TRP A 165 -6.53 16.32 -9.15
CA TRP A 165 -5.71 17.48 -9.50
C TRP A 165 -5.09 17.35 -10.88
N ILE A 166 -4.61 16.16 -11.29
CA ILE A 166 -4.08 15.97 -12.66
C ILE A 166 -5.16 16.23 -13.72
N CYS A 167 -6.41 15.80 -13.50
CA CYS A 167 -7.50 16.02 -14.43
C CYS A 167 -7.86 17.50 -14.56
N ILE A 168 -7.97 18.23 -13.45
CA ILE A 168 -8.24 19.68 -13.47
C ILE A 168 -7.10 20.43 -14.14
N SER A 169 -5.85 20.11 -13.78
CA SER A 169 -4.66 20.76 -14.30
C SER A 169 -4.53 20.56 -15.81
N LEU A 170 -4.73 19.32 -16.28
CA LEU A 170 -4.72 18.97 -17.70
C LEU A 170 -5.87 19.65 -18.46
N ALA A 171 -7.07 19.72 -17.87
CA ALA A 171 -8.21 20.38 -18.50
C ALA A 171 -7.94 21.87 -18.76
N PHE A 172 -7.37 22.57 -17.78
CA PHE A 172 -6.96 23.97 -17.95
C PHE A 172 -5.81 24.12 -18.96
N PHE A 173 -4.83 23.22 -18.95
CA PHE A 173 -3.76 23.24 -19.94
C PHE A 173 -4.31 23.06 -21.36
N ILE A 174 -5.27 22.16 -21.58
CA ILE A 174 -5.93 21.99 -22.88
C ILE A 174 -6.67 23.25 -23.31
N LEU A 175 -7.30 23.97 -22.38
CA LEU A 175 -7.93 25.27 -22.67
C LEU A 175 -6.89 26.37 -23.01
N ILE A 176 -5.66 26.28 -22.50
CA ILE A 176 -4.56 27.18 -22.85
C ILE A 176 -4.13 26.96 -24.30
N LEU A 177 -4.18 25.73 -24.83
CA LEU A 177 -3.79 25.41 -26.21
C LEU A 177 -4.62 26.17 -27.27
N GLU A 178 -5.85 26.54 -26.92
CA GLU A 178 -6.75 27.36 -27.75
C GLU A 178 -6.91 28.79 -27.21
N GLY A 179 -6.18 29.12 -26.14
CA GLY A 179 -6.33 30.37 -25.40
C GLY A 179 -5.72 31.56 -26.14
N GLU A 180 -6.49 32.65 -26.22
CA GLU A 180 -5.96 33.95 -26.61
C GLU A 180 -5.37 34.68 -25.41
N TRP A 181 -4.49 35.66 -25.68
CA TRP A 181 -3.97 36.57 -24.66
C TRP A 181 -5.05 37.55 -24.18
N ASN A 182 -5.95 37.07 -23.35
CA ASN A 182 -7.05 37.82 -22.76
C ASN A 182 -7.31 37.34 -21.33
N ARG A 183 -8.27 37.98 -20.64
CA ARG A 183 -8.64 37.63 -19.26
C ARG A 183 -8.95 36.14 -19.10
N ARG A 184 -9.61 35.52 -20.08
CA ARG A 184 -9.98 34.10 -20.01
C ARG A 184 -8.75 33.19 -20.11
N GLY A 185 -7.86 33.45 -21.07
CA GLY A 185 -6.61 32.69 -21.22
C GLY A 185 -5.72 32.78 -19.97
N ILE A 186 -5.58 33.99 -19.41
CA ILE A 186 -4.80 34.22 -18.18
C ILE A 186 -5.43 33.50 -16.98
N LEU A 187 -6.76 33.55 -16.83
CA LEU A 187 -7.44 32.80 -15.75
C LEU A 187 -7.24 31.28 -15.91
N CYS A 188 -7.28 30.74 -17.13
CA CYS A 188 -6.96 29.33 -17.37
C CYS A 188 -5.53 28.99 -16.93
N ALA A 189 -4.56 29.85 -17.24
CA ALA A 189 -3.16 29.69 -16.81
C ALA A 189 -3.03 29.75 -15.28
N ILE A 190 -3.71 30.69 -14.62
CA ILE A 190 -3.68 30.84 -13.16
C ILE A 190 -4.27 29.60 -12.48
N PHE A 191 -5.50 29.22 -12.83
CA PHE A 191 -6.15 28.07 -12.19
C PHE A 191 -5.48 26.75 -12.54
N GLY A 192 -4.98 26.60 -13.77
CA GLY A 192 -4.18 25.44 -14.16
C GLY A 192 -2.89 25.34 -13.35
N GLY A 193 -2.16 26.44 -13.19
CA GLY A 193 -0.92 26.46 -12.42
C GLY A 193 -1.11 26.19 -10.93
N ILE A 194 -2.16 26.78 -10.32
CA ILE A 194 -2.53 26.49 -8.92
C ILE A 194 -2.90 25.01 -8.78
N SER A 195 -3.69 24.45 -9.71
CA SER A 195 -4.07 23.04 -9.68
C SER A 195 -2.86 22.12 -9.82
N PHE A 196 -1.86 22.50 -10.64
CA PHE A 196 -0.60 21.77 -10.74
C PHE A 196 0.21 21.85 -9.45
N GLY A 197 0.27 23.02 -8.82
CA GLY A 197 0.87 23.18 -7.50
C GLY A 197 0.21 22.29 -6.46
N LEU A 198 -1.13 22.27 -6.40
CA LEU A 198 -1.89 21.42 -5.49
C LEU A 198 -1.73 19.92 -5.76
N TYR A 199 -1.52 19.55 -7.03
CA TYR A 199 -1.15 18.19 -7.40
C TYR A 199 0.19 17.79 -6.76
N ILE A 200 1.22 18.65 -6.87
CA ILE A 200 2.52 18.44 -6.23
C ILE A 200 2.40 18.44 -4.70
N LEU A 201 1.55 19.28 -4.12
CA LEU A 201 1.26 19.30 -2.69
C LEU A 201 0.44 18.09 -2.19
N SER A 202 -0.12 17.30 -3.10
CA SER A 202 -0.75 16.01 -2.79
C SER A 202 0.28 14.88 -2.89
N TRP A 203 1.12 14.92 -3.93
CA TRP A 203 2.15 13.93 -4.19
C TRP A 203 3.40 14.60 -4.79
N ALA A 204 4.54 14.53 -4.09
CA ALA A 204 5.73 15.28 -4.47
C ALA A 204 6.22 14.93 -5.89
N ALA A 205 6.19 13.65 -6.28
CA ALA A 205 6.63 13.18 -7.60
C ALA A 205 5.68 13.58 -8.75
N ALA A 206 4.54 14.24 -8.45
CA ALA A 206 3.67 14.84 -9.46
C ALA A 206 4.37 15.92 -10.30
N PHE A 207 5.55 16.42 -9.89
CA PHE A 207 6.37 17.33 -10.70
C PHE A 207 6.63 16.75 -12.11
N ALA A 208 6.65 15.42 -12.27
CA ALA A 208 6.79 14.73 -13.55
C ALA A 208 5.69 15.09 -14.56
N PHE A 209 4.53 15.57 -14.11
CA PHE A 209 3.50 16.10 -14.99
C PHE A 209 3.94 17.36 -15.77
N GLY A 210 4.88 18.13 -15.22
CA GLY A 210 5.51 19.23 -15.95
C GLY A 210 6.35 18.75 -17.14
N LEU A 211 6.99 17.57 -17.03
CA LEU A 211 7.68 16.93 -18.17
C LEU A 211 6.70 16.53 -19.26
N LEU A 212 5.50 16.07 -18.91
CA LEU A 212 4.44 15.77 -19.89
C LEU A 212 4.08 17.03 -20.67
N ILE A 213 3.81 18.15 -19.98
CA ILE A 213 3.48 19.44 -20.61
C ILE A 213 4.62 19.93 -21.50
N LEU A 214 5.87 19.87 -21.01
CA LEU A 214 7.02 20.29 -21.80
C LEU A 214 7.20 19.40 -23.04
N SER A 215 6.98 18.09 -22.89
CA SER A 215 7.04 17.11 -23.98
C SER A 215 5.97 17.36 -25.03
N VAL A 216 4.75 17.79 -24.65
CA VAL A 216 3.72 18.24 -25.60
C VAL A 216 4.28 19.36 -26.49
N LEU A 217 4.89 20.39 -25.90
CA LEU A 217 5.43 21.52 -26.66
C LEU A 217 6.61 21.11 -27.56
N VAL A 218 7.56 20.34 -27.03
CA VAL A 218 8.74 19.88 -27.78
C VAL A 218 8.33 18.99 -28.96
N PHE A 219 7.54 17.95 -28.71
CA PHE A 219 7.11 17.04 -29.78
C PHE A 219 6.16 17.70 -30.75
N ALA A 220 5.35 18.67 -30.33
CA ALA A 220 4.53 19.44 -31.26
C ALA A 220 5.41 20.18 -32.29
N ILE A 221 6.51 20.81 -31.87
CA ILE A 221 7.46 21.44 -32.80
C ILE A 221 8.12 20.38 -33.70
N LEU A 222 8.60 19.26 -33.14
CA LEU A 222 9.23 18.18 -33.90
C LEU A 222 8.31 17.56 -34.96
N LEU A 223 7.02 17.44 -34.64
CA LEU A 223 5.97 16.90 -35.53
C LEU A 223 5.41 17.96 -36.49
N LYS A 224 5.98 19.17 -36.48
CA LYS A 224 5.59 20.32 -37.30
C LYS A 224 4.13 20.75 -37.07
N ILE A 225 3.68 20.69 -35.81
CA ILE A 225 2.41 21.24 -35.36
C ILE A 225 2.62 22.71 -35.03
N ARG A 226 1.73 23.58 -35.53
CA ARG A 226 1.82 25.01 -35.25
C ARG A 226 1.36 25.30 -33.82
N ILE A 227 2.21 25.95 -33.03
CA ILE A 227 1.89 26.40 -31.68
C ILE A 227 1.70 27.92 -31.71
N PRO A 228 0.54 28.46 -31.29
CA PRO A 228 0.36 29.90 -31.16
C PRO A 228 1.28 30.49 -30.09
N GLU A 229 1.78 31.71 -30.31
CA GLU A 229 2.68 32.41 -29.38
C GLU A 229 2.09 32.54 -27.97
N ASN A 230 0.77 32.76 -27.89
CA ASN A 230 0.04 32.89 -26.63
C ASN A 230 0.10 31.62 -25.78
N VAL A 231 0.17 30.43 -26.39
CA VAL A 231 0.26 29.16 -25.67
C VAL A 231 1.52 29.12 -24.82
N PHE A 232 2.66 29.55 -25.37
CA PHE A 232 3.91 29.60 -24.61
C PHE A 232 3.81 30.59 -23.44
N LYS A 233 3.33 31.82 -23.68
CA LYS A 233 3.21 32.85 -22.63
C LYS A 233 2.28 32.41 -21.49
N LEU A 234 1.13 31.83 -21.83
CA LEU A 234 0.18 31.31 -20.84
C LEU A 234 0.75 30.09 -20.10
N THR A 235 1.51 29.23 -20.78
CA THR A 235 2.17 28.07 -20.14
C THR A 235 3.28 28.51 -19.16
N ILE A 236 3.99 29.61 -19.43
CA ILE A 236 4.95 30.19 -18.48
C ILE A 236 4.21 30.69 -17.22
N ILE A 237 3.07 31.38 -17.37
CA ILE A 237 2.23 31.79 -16.23
C ILE A 237 1.76 30.57 -15.44
N TYR A 238 1.32 29.52 -16.13
CA TYR A 238 0.92 28.26 -15.52
C TYR A 238 2.02 27.68 -14.63
N PHE A 239 3.26 27.57 -15.12
CA PHE A 239 4.37 27.07 -14.31
C PHE A 239 4.75 28.03 -13.18
N PHE A 240 4.69 29.33 -13.42
CA PHE A 240 4.94 30.33 -12.38
C PHE A 240 3.94 30.23 -11.21
N LEU A 241 2.65 29.99 -11.48
CA LEU A 241 1.66 29.80 -10.42
C LEU A 241 1.87 28.46 -9.67
N ALA A 242 2.34 27.42 -10.36
CA ALA A 242 2.73 26.17 -9.70
C ALA A 242 3.92 26.40 -8.75
N ILE A 243 4.92 27.18 -9.16
CA ILE A 243 6.05 27.62 -8.32
C ILE A 243 5.55 28.33 -7.08
N LEU A 244 4.70 29.35 -7.22
CA LEU A 244 4.18 30.11 -6.08
C LEU A 244 3.38 29.25 -5.11
N THR A 245 2.65 28.26 -5.61
CA THR A 245 1.86 27.34 -4.78
C THR A 245 2.77 26.38 -4.00
N TYR A 246 3.86 25.90 -4.62
CA TYR A 246 4.78 24.93 -4.01
C TYR A 246 5.83 25.57 -3.08
N LEU A 247 6.22 26.82 -3.35
CA LEU A 247 7.31 27.53 -2.67
C LEU A 247 7.25 27.49 -1.12
N PRO A 248 6.08 27.63 -0.45
CA PRO A 248 6.03 27.55 1.02
C PRO A 248 6.43 26.19 1.60
N PHE A 249 6.44 25.14 0.76
CA PHE A 249 6.65 23.76 1.17
C PHE A 249 7.98 23.19 0.67
N SER A 250 8.78 23.97 -0.07
CA SER A 250 9.94 23.46 -0.80
C SER A 250 11.20 23.25 0.05
N PHE A 251 11.24 23.64 1.32
CA PHE A 251 12.46 23.59 2.14
C PHE A 251 12.32 22.71 3.38
N ASN A 252 11.45 21.70 3.32
CA ASN A 252 11.12 20.84 4.47
C ASN A 252 11.93 19.54 4.52
N ALA A 253 12.62 19.18 3.45
CA ALA A 253 13.44 17.98 3.36
C ALA A 253 14.67 18.22 2.46
N PRO A 254 15.74 17.39 2.61
CA PRO A 254 16.84 17.34 1.66
C PRO A 254 16.36 17.04 0.23
N ASN A 255 17.17 17.39 -0.78
CA ASN A 255 16.87 17.15 -2.19
C ASN A 255 16.45 15.70 -2.43
N SER A 256 15.21 15.52 -2.86
CA SER A 256 14.63 14.21 -3.12
C SER A 256 13.43 14.34 -4.06
N PRO A 257 13.23 13.38 -4.98
CA PRO A 257 12.04 13.35 -5.84
C PRO A 257 10.76 12.99 -5.07
N VAL A 258 10.89 12.35 -3.89
CA VAL A 258 9.77 11.83 -3.11
C VAL A 258 9.43 12.74 -1.92
N TRP A 259 10.40 13.47 -1.38
CA TRP A 259 10.17 14.42 -0.28
C TRP A 259 9.94 15.85 -0.77
N TYR A 260 9.28 16.65 0.06
CA TYR A 260 9.01 18.06 -0.19
C TYR A 260 10.29 18.90 -0.06
N SER A 261 11.03 19.01 -1.16
CA SER A 261 12.38 19.55 -1.22
C SER A 261 12.55 20.65 -2.29
N PRO A 262 13.72 21.31 -2.35
CA PRO A 262 13.99 22.34 -3.35
C PRO A 262 14.10 21.77 -4.77
N MET A 263 14.19 20.45 -4.91
CA MET A 263 14.26 19.77 -6.21
C MET A 263 13.01 20.04 -7.06
N GLN A 264 11.80 19.84 -6.53
CA GLN A 264 10.57 20.06 -7.27
C GLN A 264 10.41 21.53 -7.68
N LEU A 265 10.80 22.46 -6.80
CA LEU A 265 10.82 23.89 -7.10
C LEU A 265 11.76 24.19 -8.28
N SER A 266 12.95 23.60 -8.27
CA SER A 266 13.93 23.74 -9.34
C SER A 266 13.44 23.14 -10.66
N MET A 267 12.73 22.02 -10.62
CA MET A 267 12.10 21.41 -11.80
C MET A 267 11.00 22.29 -12.38
N LEU A 268 10.15 22.88 -11.53
CA LEU A 268 9.13 23.83 -11.98
C LEU A 268 9.75 25.08 -12.63
N ALA A 269 10.83 25.61 -12.03
CA ALA A 269 11.60 26.71 -12.62
C ALA A 269 12.21 26.32 -13.97
N PHE A 270 12.78 25.11 -14.06
CA PHE A 270 13.27 24.55 -15.31
C PHE A 270 12.17 24.50 -16.37
N TYR A 271 10.96 24.00 -16.07
CA TYR A 271 9.87 23.94 -17.04
C TYR A 271 9.45 25.34 -17.54
N ALA A 272 9.37 26.33 -16.65
CA ALA A 272 9.08 27.71 -17.02
C ALA A 272 10.15 28.30 -17.94
N VAL A 273 11.43 28.13 -17.58
CA VAL A 273 12.58 28.63 -18.35
C VAL A 273 12.71 27.90 -19.69
N SER A 274 12.58 26.58 -19.73
CA SER A 274 12.57 25.80 -20.96
C SER A 274 11.42 26.21 -21.87
N THR A 275 10.23 26.46 -21.34
CA THR A 275 9.09 26.97 -22.13
C THR A 275 9.39 28.33 -22.73
N PHE A 276 10.04 29.22 -21.98
CA PHE A 276 10.52 30.51 -22.50
C PHE A 276 11.56 30.35 -23.61
N PHE A 277 12.55 29.47 -23.45
CA PHE A 277 13.53 29.20 -24.50
C PHE A 277 12.89 28.58 -25.74
N LEU A 278 11.96 27.63 -25.57
CA LEU A 278 11.19 27.06 -26.68
C LEU A 278 10.40 28.13 -27.42
N TRP A 279 9.79 29.07 -26.71
CA TRP A 279 9.09 30.20 -27.31
C TRP A 279 10.02 31.07 -28.17
N GLN A 280 11.17 31.46 -27.61
CA GLN A 280 12.16 32.28 -28.32
C GLN A 280 12.75 31.55 -29.53
N PHE A 281 13.05 30.27 -29.37
CA PHE A 281 13.55 29.39 -30.43
C PHE A 281 12.51 29.26 -31.56
N ASP A 282 11.27 28.91 -31.23
CA ASP A 282 10.20 28.66 -32.20
C ASP A 282 9.87 29.92 -33.01
N SER A 283 9.76 31.07 -32.33
CA SER A 283 9.39 32.36 -32.93
C SER A 283 10.50 32.98 -33.78
N ASN A 284 11.77 32.79 -33.41
CA ASN A 284 12.91 33.42 -34.08
C ASN A 284 13.71 32.47 -34.98
N TYR A 285 13.29 31.21 -35.15
CA TYR A 285 14.07 30.21 -35.89
C TYR A 285 14.44 30.64 -37.30
N GLU A 286 13.53 31.28 -38.05
CA GLU A 286 13.81 31.74 -39.42
C GLU A 286 14.92 32.80 -39.48
N LYS A 287 15.12 33.57 -38.41
CA LYS A 287 16.27 34.48 -38.29
C LYS A 287 17.54 33.69 -37.98
N LEU A 288 17.46 32.70 -37.09
CA LEU A 288 18.58 31.82 -36.72
C LEU A 288 19.07 30.94 -37.87
N ARG A 289 18.16 30.51 -38.77
CA ARG A 289 18.45 29.69 -39.95
C ARG A 289 19.48 30.32 -40.89
N ARG A 290 19.65 31.65 -40.83
CA ARG A 290 20.70 32.36 -41.58
C ARG A 290 22.11 32.03 -41.09
N PHE A 291 22.26 31.66 -39.84
CA PHE A 291 23.54 31.35 -39.20
C PHE A 291 23.78 29.84 -39.03
N VAL A 292 22.70 29.04 -38.95
CA VAL A 292 22.79 27.60 -38.71
C VAL A 292 22.21 26.82 -39.90
N ARG A 293 23.01 25.95 -40.52
CA ARG A 293 22.64 25.15 -41.72
C ARG A 293 21.81 23.89 -41.43
N ILE A 294 21.29 23.72 -40.22
CA ILE A 294 20.52 22.54 -39.83
C ILE A 294 19.00 22.83 -39.83
N GLY A 295 18.17 21.79 -39.94
CA GLY A 295 16.72 21.91 -39.85
C GLY A 295 16.25 22.27 -38.44
N LYS A 296 15.08 22.90 -38.31
CA LYS A 296 14.49 23.34 -37.02
C LYS A 296 14.35 22.20 -36.03
N GLU A 297 13.93 21.05 -36.53
CA GLU A 297 13.71 19.85 -35.75
C GLU A 297 15.06 19.28 -35.26
N THR A 298 16.08 19.25 -36.10
CA THR A 298 17.43 18.80 -35.73
C THR A 298 18.08 19.74 -34.71
N ALA A 299 17.96 21.05 -34.92
CA ALA A 299 18.43 22.05 -33.97
C ALA A 299 17.74 21.89 -32.60
N LEU A 300 16.42 21.69 -32.60
CA LEU A 300 15.67 21.45 -31.38
C LEU A 300 16.10 20.16 -30.68
N SER A 301 16.27 19.05 -31.41
CA SER A 301 16.75 17.79 -30.83
C SER A 301 18.12 17.95 -30.17
N ILE A 302 19.06 18.67 -30.80
CA ILE A 302 20.37 18.97 -30.21
C ILE A 302 20.19 19.83 -28.96
N PHE A 303 19.35 20.86 -29.00
CA PHE A 303 19.09 21.73 -27.85
C PHE A 303 18.47 20.97 -26.67
N VAL A 304 17.52 20.05 -26.94
CA VAL A 304 16.91 19.19 -25.92
C VAL A 304 17.96 18.25 -25.31
N ILE A 305 18.80 17.62 -26.13
CA ILE A 305 19.89 16.75 -25.65
C ILE A 305 20.87 17.54 -24.77
N LEU A 306 21.32 18.72 -25.22
CA LEU A 306 22.20 19.58 -24.44
C LEU A 306 21.54 20.06 -23.14
N GLY A 307 20.25 20.39 -23.18
CA GLY A 307 19.47 20.76 -22.00
C GLY A 307 19.34 19.62 -21.00
N LEU A 308 19.14 18.38 -21.47
CA LEU A 308 19.11 17.18 -20.64
C LEU A 308 20.48 16.86 -20.04
N ILE A 309 21.58 17.09 -20.76
CA ILE A 309 22.94 16.95 -20.22
C ILE A 309 23.18 18.02 -19.15
N LEU A 310 22.80 19.27 -19.42
CA LEU A 310 22.98 20.38 -18.48
C LEU A 310 22.18 20.16 -17.20
N ILE A 311 20.90 19.77 -17.29
CA ILE A 311 20.08 19.52 -16.11
C ILE A 311 20.61 18.32 -15.32
N SER A 312 21.13 17.30 -16.00
CA SER A 312 21.76 16.15 -15.34
C SER A 312 23.02 16.54 -14.57
N TYR A 313 23.75 17.55 -15.05
CA TYR A 313 24.92 18.10 -14.36
C TYR A 313 24.54 19.00 -13.18
N ILE A 314 23.53 19.87 -13.35
CA ILE A 314 23.08 20.81 -12.31
C ILE A 314 22.30 20.10 -11.20
N PHE A 315 21.51 19.08 -11.55
CA PHE A 315 20.68 18.30 -10.64
C PHE A 315 20.96 16.80 -10.81
N PRO A 316 22.06 16.27 -10.27
CA PRO A 316 22.40 14.86 -10.38
C PRO A 316 21.28 13.93 -9.89
N GLU A 317 20.50 14.36 -8.88
CA GLU A 317 19.36 13.63 -8.35
C GLU A 317 18.24 13.44 -9.39
N PHE A 318 18.10 14.37 -10.34
CA PHE A 318 17.19 14.22 -11.48
C PHE A 318 17.62 13.06 -12.37
N SER A 319 18.92 12.92 -12.66
CA SER A 319 19.44 11.79 -13.46
C SER A 319 19.26 10.46 -12.75
N LEU A 320 19.43 10.40 -11.44
CA LEU A 320 19.13 9.22 -10.63
C LEU A 320 17.63 8.89 -10.69
N THR A 321 16.77 9.90 -10.64
CA THR A 321 15.31 9.74 -10.76
C THR A 321 14.94 9.21 -12.16
N VAL A 322 15.51 9.77 -13.23
CA VAL A 322 15.28 9.30 -14.61
C VAL A 322 15.84 7.88 -14.81
N GLY A 323 17.01 7.57 -14.22
CA GLY A 323 17.56 6.22 -14.19
C GLY A 323 16.66 5.22 -13.46
N SER A 324 16.01 5.65 -12.37
CA SER A 324 15.05 4.83 -11.61
C SER A 324 13.76 4.53 -12.36
N ILE A 325 13.41 5.29 -13.42
CA ILE A 325 12.29 4.98 -14.35
C ILE A 325 12.45 3.58 -14.95
N SER A 326 13.70 3.14 -15.19
CA SER A 326 13.96 1.76 -15.63
C SER A 326 13.63 0.72 -14.55
N GLY A 327 13.88 1.03 -13.27
CA GLY A 327 13.50 0.20 -12.12
C GLY A 327 12.00 0.15 -11.88
N TYR A 328 11.26 1.23 -12.20
CA TYR A 328 9.79 1.20 -12.19
C TYR A 328 9.23 0.27 -13.28
N LEU A 329 9.94 0.09 -14.39
CA LEU A 329 9.53 -0.81 -15.48
C LEU A 329 9.98 -2.27 -15.26
N GLN A 330 10.93 -2.52 -14.35
CA GLN A 330 11.49 -3.86 -14.05
C GLN A 330 11.84 -4.01 -12.56
N PRO A 331 10.85 -4.21 -11.68
CA PRO A 331 11.11 -4.49 -10.27
C PRO A 331 11.83 -5.84 -10.07
N ARG A 332 12.61 -5.97 -8.98
CA ARG A 332 13.46 -7.15 -8.67
C ARG A 332 13.43 -7.52 -7.18
N GLY A 333 13.77 -8.77 -6.86
CA GLY A 333 13.97 -9.27 -5.49
C GLY A 333 12.73 -9.19 -4.62
N GLY A 334 12.90 -8.87 -3.32
CA GLY A 334 11.81 -8.72 -2.34
C GLY A 334 10.69 -7.77 -2.78
N ALA A 335 10.98 -6.78 -3.64
CA ALA A 335 9.97 -5.85 -4.15
C ALA A 335 8.89 -6.54 -5.01
N LEU A 336 9.20 -7.70 -5.61
CA LEU A 336 8.23 -8.49 -6.39
C LEU A 336 7.21 -9.21 -5.51
N THR A 337 7.45 -9.34 -4.20
CA THR A 337 6.47 -9.89 -3.25
C THR A 337 5.36 -8.89 -2.92
N ILE A 338 5.51 -7.62 -3.32
CA ILE A 338 4.53 -6.56 -3.11
C ILE A 338 3.58 -6.52 -4.31
N GLY A 339 2.31 -6.84 -4.07
CA GLY A 339 1.29 -6.92 -5.13
C GLY A 339 1.09 -5.63 -5.95
N GLU A 340 1.42 -4.46 -5.38
CA GLU A 340 1.35 -3.17 -6.09
C GLU A 340 2.48 -2.94 -7.10
N VAL A 341 3.66 -3.51 -6.84
CA VAL A 341 4.86 -3.29 -7.65
C VAL A 341 4.91 -4.25 -8.83
N TYR A 342 4.21 -5.37 -8.76
CA TYR A 342 4.17 -6.37 -9.84
C TYR A 342 3.68 -5.77 -11.18
N PRO A 343 4.25 -6.17 -12.33
CA PRO A 343 3.77 -5.70 -13.64
C PRO A 343 2.30 -6.03 -13.89
N PHE A 344 1.52 -5.02 -14.30
CA PHE A 344 0.05 -5.08 -14.29
C PHE A 344 -0.52 -6.24 -15.12
N PHE A 345 0.01 -6.48 -16.32
CA PHE A 345 -0.47 -7.55 -17.20
C PHE A 345 0.09 -8.94 -16.86
N TYR A 346 0.96 -9.05 -15.85
CA TYR A 346 1.63 -10.31 -15.49
C TYR A 346 1.34 -10.76 -14.06
N LEU A 347 0.40 -10.15 -13.33
CA LEU A 347 0.07 -10.46 -11.93
C LEU A 347 -0.07 -11.96 -11.59
N GLY A 348 -0.46 -12.81 -12.55
CA GLY A 348 -0.53 -14.28 -12.39
C GLY A 348 0.69 -15.05 -12.91
N GLY A 349 1.86 -14.41 -13.01
CA GLY A 349 3.09 -14.96 -13.62
C GLY A 349 3.05 -15.10 -15.15
N SER A 350 1.92 -14.81 -15.79
CA SER A 350 1.70 -14.91 -17.23
C SER A 350 0.88 -13.74 -17.76
N PHE A 351 1.05 -13.42 -19.04
CA PHE A 351 0.34 -12.31 -19.67
C PHE A 351 -1.18 -12.56 -19.65
N SER A 352 -1.94 -11.61 -19.09
CA SER A 352 -3.39 -11.67 -19.02
C SER A 352 -4.03 -10.28 -19.06
N LEU A 353 -5.21 -10.19 -19.67
CA LEU A 353 -6.07 -8.99 -19.64
C LEU A 353 -7.09 -9.01 -18.49
N ALA A 354 -7.08 -10.07 -17.66
CA ALA A 354 -7.95 -10.15 -16.49
C ALA A 354 -7.75 -8.97 -15.52
N PRO A 355 -6.53 -8.50 -15.23
CA PRO A 355 -6.32 -7.29 -14.43
C PRO A 355 -7.00 -6.05 -15.02
N ALA A 356 -6.95 -5.87 -16.34
CA ALA A 356 -7.62 -4.75 -17.00
C ALA A 356 -9.15 -4.81 -16.82
N LEU A 357 -9.75 -6.00 -16.90
CA LEU A 357 -11.17 -6.19 -16.65
C LEU A 357 -11.54 -5.92 -15.17
N LEU A 358 -10.74 -6.41 -14.23
CA LEU A 358 -10.99 -6.23 -12.80
C LEU A 358 -10.82 -4.77 -12.35
N HIS A 359 -9.87 -4.04 -12.93
CA HIS A 359 -9.59 -2.66 -12.55
C HIS A 359 -10.41 -1.62 -13.33
N PHE A 360 -10.80 -1.89 -14.57
CA PHE A 360 -11.46 -0.89 -15.42
C PHE A 360 -12.83 -1.35 -15.94
N GLY A 361 -13.24 -2.59 -15.66
CA GLY A 361 -14.42 -3.18 -16.26
C GLY A 361 -14.32 -3.19 -17.79
N ILE A 362 -15.43 -2.89 -18.46
CA ILE A 362 -15.49 -2.87 -19.93
C ILE A 362 -14.94 -1.55 -20.51
N THR A 363 -14.70 -0.54 -19.67
CA THR A 363 -14.22 0.78 -20.13
C THR A 363 -12.86 0.69 -20.82
N PHE A 364 -11.96 -0.19 -20.37
CA PHE A 364 -10.67 -0.43 -21.02
C PHE A 364 -10.82 -0.83 -22.50
N PHE A 365 -11.73 -1.75 -22.78
CA PHE A 365 -11.94 -2.29 -24.13
C PHE A 365 -12.62 -1.29 -25.09
N PHE A 366 -13.29 -0.26 -24.55
CA PHE A 366 -13.79 0.88 -25.34
C PHE A 366 -12.74 1.98 -25.48
N ALA A 367 -11.90 2.17 -24.46
CA ALA A 367 -10.86 3.17 -24.44
C ALA A 367 -9.74 2.87 -25.45
N VAL A 368 -9.27 1.63 -25.54
CA VAL A 368 -8.17 1.26 -26.46
C VAL A 368 -8.50 1.57 -27.93
N PRO A 369 -9.64 1.14 -28.51
CA PRO A 369 -10.03 1.53 -29.86
C PRO A 369 -10.21 3.04 -30.03
N ALA A 370 -10.70 3.74 -29.00
CA ALA A 370 -10.84 5.19 -29.03
C ALA A 370 -9.48 5.89 -29.06
N ILE A 371 -8.49 5.43 -28.30
CA ILE A 371 -7.12 5.93 -28.35
C ILE A 371 -6.55 5.76 -29.77
N LEU A 372 -6.73 4.58 -30.39
CA LEU A 372 -6.30 4.33 -31.77
C LEU A 372 -7.02 5.25 -32.77
N TYR A 373 -8.32 5.52 -32.57
CA TYR A 373 -9.08 6.44 -33.41
C TYR A 373 -8.60 7.89 -33.26
N ILE A 374 -8.30 8.34 -32.04
CA ILE A 374 -7.74 9.68 -31.82
C ILE A 374 -6.33 9.76 -32.40
N PHE A 375 -5.53 8.70 -32.33
CA PHE A 375 -4.24 8.64 -33.01
C PHE A 375 -4.39 8.80 -34.53
N TYR A 376 -5.38 8.12 -35.13
CA TYR A 376 -5.71 8.33 -36.54
C TYR A 376 -6.18 9.76 -36.85
N ARG A 377 -7.04 10.34 -35.99
CA ARG A 377 -7.54 11.73 -36.13
C ARG A 377 -6.38 12.72 -36.06
N PHE A 378 -5.47 12.53 -35.11
CA PHE A 378 -4.25 13.28 -34.95
C PHE A 378 -3.34 13.14 -36.18
N TYR A 379 -3.11 11.93 -36.68
CA TYR A 379 -2.29 11.71 -37.88
C TYR A 379 -2.83 12.47 -39.10
N ARG A 380 -4.15 12.63 -39.21
CA ARG A 380 -4.80 13.34 -40.32
C ARG A 380 -4.85 14.86 -40.14
N ALA A 381 -5.13 15.34 -38.92
CA ALA A 381 -5.42 16.75 -38.67
C ALA A 381 -4.26 17.51 -38.00
N LYS A 382 -3.31 16.79 -37.37
CA LYS A 382 -2.23 17.33 -36.53
C LYS A 382 -2.71 18.33 -35.48
N ASP A 383 -3.86 18.05 -34.87
CA ASP A 383 -4.44 18.89 -33.82
C ASP A 383 -3.66 18.78 -32.51
N LEU A 384 -3.38 19.91 -31.87
CA LEU A 384 -2.56 19.97 -30.66
C LEU A 384 -3.27 19.41 -29.43
N LYS A 385 -4.62 19.51 -29.36
CA LYS A 385 -5.40 18.94 -28.25
C LYS A 385 -5.41 17.42 -28.35
N ASP A 386 -5.62 16.89 -29.55
CA ASP A 386 -5.54 15.45 -29.82
C ASP A 386 -4.17 14.90 -29.45
N PHE A 387 -3.10 15.61 -29.82
CA PHE A 387 -1.75 15.22 -29.45
C PHE A 387 -1.54 15.19 -27.93
N THR A 388 -2.01 16.23 -27.24
CA THR A 388 -1.87 16.37 -25.78
C THR A 388 -2.57 15.24 -25.04
N ILE A 389 -3.82 14.95 -25.38
CA ILE A 389 -4.60 13.90 -24.70
C ILE A 389 -4.02 12.51 -24.99
N LEU A 390 -3.50 12.27 -26.21
CA LEU A 390 -2.82 11.03 -26.56
C LEU A 390 -1.53 10.82 -25.77
N LEU A 391 -0.71 11.88 -25.63
CA LEU A 391 0.55 11.78 -24.90
C LEU A 391 0.30 11.48 -23.42
N TRP A 392 -0.73 12.08 -22.83
CA TRP A 392 -1.19 11.77 -21.47
C TRP A 392 -1.60 10.29 -21.34
N ALA A 393 -2.44 9.79 -22.26
CA ALA A 393 -2.89 8.40 -22.26
C ALA A 393 -1.70 7.42 -22.41
N LEU A 394 -0.76 7.73 -23.31
CA LEU A 394 0.41 6.90 -23.55
C LEU A 394 1.35 6.88 -22.33
N ALA A 395 1.62 8.03 -21.72
CA ALA A 395 2.48 8.13 -20.54
C ALA A 395 1.92 7.30 -19.37
N LEU A 396 0.61 7.41 -19.11
CA LEU A 396 -0.04 6.62 -18.06
C LEU A 396 -0.17 5.14 -18.42
N PHE A 397 -0.30 4.79 -19.70
CA PHE A 397 -0.27 3.40 -20.13
C PHE A 397 1.10 2.75 -19.89
N VAL A 398 2.19 3.49 -20.14
CA VAL A 398 3.56 3.01 -19.86
C VAL A 398 3.76 2.83 -18.35
N ALA A 399 3.30 3.78 -17.52
CA ALA A 399 3.37 3.65 -16.07
C ALA A 399 2.57 2.43 -15.56
N LEU A 400 1.34 2.24 -16.07
CA LEU A 400 0.50 1.08 -15.77
C LEU A 400 1.16 -0.24 -16.19
N TRP A 401 1.79 -0.27 -17.36
CA TRP A 401 2.47 -1.47 -17.84
C TRP A 401 3.59 -1.91 -16.88
N GLY A 402 4.34 -0.94 -16.35
CA GLY A 402 5.43 -1.20 -15.41
C GLY A 402 4.95 -1.72 -14.06
N GLN A 403 3.96 -1.06 -13.44
CA GLN A 403 3.49 -1.42 -12.08
C GLN A 403 1.99 -1.31 -11.93
N ASN A 404 1.40 -2.29 -11.25
CA ASN A 404 -0.01 -2.30 -10.90
C ASN A 404 -0.45 -1.07 -10.12
N ARG A 405 0.43 -0.46 -9.32
CA ARG A 405 0.12 0.71 -8.50
C ARG A 405 -0.36 1.94 -9.25
N PHE A 406 -0.11 2.06 -10.56
CA PHE A 406 -0.57 3.21 -11.36
C PHE A 406 -1.95 3.00 -11.99
N ALA A 407 -2.65 1.89 -11.67
CA ALA A 407 -3.98 1.61 -12.23
C ALA A 407 -5.01 2.71 -11.91
N TYR A 408 -4.93 3.36 -10.74
CA TYR A 408 -5.87 4.43 -10.40
C TYR A 408 -5.77 5.66 -11.33
N TYR A 409 -4.59 5.99 -11.88
CA TYR A 409 -4.46 7.05 -12.88
C TYR A 409 -5.14 6.68 -14.20
N PHE A 410 -4.96 5.43 -14.63
CA PHE A 410 -5.48 4.97 -15.91
C PHE A 410 -7.01 4.83 -15.92
N ALA A 411 -7.66 4.78 -14.76
CA ALA A 411 -9.11 4.85 -14.64
C ALA A 411 -9.70 6.12 -15.30
N ALA A 412 -9.08 7.29 -15.08
CA ALA A 412 -9.50 8.53 -15.72
C ALA A 412 -9.32 8.49 -17.24
N VAL A 413 -8.22 7.89 -17.72
CA VAL A 413 -7.98 7.66 -19.16
C VAL A 413 -9.10 6.81 -19.74
N CYS A 414 -9.39 5.67 -19.11
CA CYS A 414 -10.45 4.77 -19.56
C CYS A 414 -11.82 5.47 -19.59
N ALA A 415 -12.19 6.23 -18.55
CA ALA A 415 -13.45 6.96 -18.52
C ALA A 415 -13.57 8.00 -19.65
N VAL A 416 -12.51 8.79 -19.87
CA VAL A 416 -12.48 9.85 -20.89
C VAL A 416 -12.59 9.24 -22.29
N TYR A 417 -11.75 8.26 -22.63
CA TYR A 417 -11.71 7.66 -23.95
C TYR A 417 -12.91 6.75 -24.24
N ALA A 418 -13.39 5.97 -23.27
CA ALA A 418 -14.61 5.18 -23.45
C ALA A 418 -15.86 6.06 -23.57
N GLY A 419 -15.90 7.18 -22.83
CA GLY A 419 -16.99 8.16 -22.96
C GLY A 419 -17.03 8.80 -24.34
N PHE A 420 -15.86 9.16 -24.89
CA PHE A 420 -15.73 9.61 -26.27
C PHE A 420 -16.12 8.52 -27.29
N ALA A 421 -15.72 7.27 -27.07
CA ALA A 421 -16.08 6.15 -27.95
C ALA A 421 -17.60 5.99 -28.04
N LEU A 422 -18.28 6.02 -26.89
CA LEU A 422 -19.72 5.86 -26.82
C LEU A 422 -20.46 7.06 -27.42
N ASP A 423 -19.95 8.28 -27.23
CA ASP A 423 -20.49 9.48 -27.89
C ASP A 423 -20.46 9.35 -29.43
N LEU A 424 -19.32 8.89 -29.98
CA LEU A 424 -19.16 8.65 -31.41
C LEU A 424 -20.11 7.55 -31.91
N ILE A 425 -20.30 6.47 -31.14
CA ILE A 425 -21.26 5.40 -31.45
C ILE A 425 -22.69 5.97 -31.47
N PHE A 426 -23.08 6.74 -30.45
CA PHE A 426 -24.42 7.33 -30.37
C PHE A 426 -24.71 8.30 -31.52
N GLU A 427 -23.71 9.08 -31.94
CA GLU A 427 -23.82 9.96 -33.10
C GLU A 427 -23.99 9.15 -34.40
N LYS A 428 -23.09 8.20 -34.68
CA LYS A 428 -23.10 7.42 -35.92
C LYS A 428 -24.31 6.48 -36.03
N MET A 429 -24.81 5.98 -34.90
CA MET A 429 -25.94 5.04 -34.82
C MET A 429 -27.30 5.71 -34.63
N HIS A 430 -27.36 7.04 -34.81
CA HIS A 430 -28.58 7.85 -34.85
C HIS A 430 -29.35 7.98 -33.52
N VAL A 431 -28.76 7.60 -32.37
CA VAL A 431 -29.37 7.76 -31.04
C VAL A 431 -29.76 9.22 -30.81
N TYR A 432 -28.85 10.13 -31.13
CA TYR A 432 -29.06 11.56 -30.95
C TYR A 432 -30.09 12.19 -31.90
N ARG A 433 -30.29 11.59 -33.07
CA ARG A 433 -31.35 12.00 -34.02
C ARG A 433 -32.72 11.57 -33.51
N LEU A 434 -32.82 10.37 -32.95
CA LEU A 434 -34.04 9.86 -32.31
C LEU A 434 -34.47 10.75 -31.14
N VAL A 435 -33.56 10.99 -30.19
CA VAL A 435 -33.81 11.85 -29.00
C VAL A 435 -34.10 13.30 -29.42
N GLY A 436 -33.52 13.75 -30.52
CA GLY A 436 -33.76 15.09 -31.08
C GLY A 436 -35.14 15.31 -31.69
N GLY A 437 -35.97 14.25 -31.82
CA GLY A 437 -37.31 14.36 -32.39
C GLY A 437 -37.32 14.62 -33.90
N GLU A 438 -36.23 14.31 -34.62
CA GLU A 438 -36.18 14.45 -36.08
C GLU A 438 -37.21 13.50 -36.72
N ARG A 439 -38.36 14.03 -37.13
CA ARG A 439 -39.35 13.28 -37.92
C ARG A 439 -38.87 13.16 -39.36
N SER A 440 -39.12 12.00 -39.96
CA SER A 440 -38.83 11.75 -41.38
C SER A 440 -39.61 12.76 -42.23
N VAL A 441 -38.92 13.76 -42.78
CA VAL A 441 -39.45 14.62 -43.83
C VAL A 441 -39.18 13.91 -45.16
N LYS A 442 -40.19 13.83 -46.04
CA LYS A 442 -40.08 13.24 -47.38
C LYS A 442 -38.77 13.69 -48.05
N GLY A 443 -37.86 12.75 -48.30
CA GLY A 443 -36.58 12.99 -48.99
C GLY A 443 -35.30 13.04 -48.14
N LYS A 444 -35.34 12.98 -46.80
CA LYS A 444 -34.14 12.82 -45.94
C LYS A 444 -34.21 11.56 -45.05
N ARG A 445 -33.09 10.83 -44.99
CA ARG A 445 -32.89 9.48 -44.40
C ARG A 445 -33.61 9.30 -43.06
N SER A 446 -34.43 8.25 -42.94
CA SER A 446 -35.13 7.90 -41.70
C SER A 446 -34.17 7.39 -40.61
N VAL A 447 -34.56 7.55 -39.34
CA VAL A 447 -33.82 7.00 -38.20
C VAL A 447 -33.95 5.47 -38.20
N SER A 448 -32.83 4.77 -38.36
CA SER A 448 -32.80 3.30 -38.24
C SER A 448 -32.94 2.87 -36.78
N LYS A 449 -34.10 2.32 -36.42
CA LYS A 449 -34.35 1.77 -35.07
C LYS A 449 -33.37 0.64 -34.71
N PHE A 450 -32.97 -0.17 -35.68
CA PHE A 450 -31.99 -1.25 -35.48
C PHE A 450 -30.61 -0.71 -35.05
N ARG A 451 -30.11 0.35 -35.70
CA ARG A 451 -28.85 0.99 -35.29
C ARG A 451 -28.92 1.56 -33.88
N VAL A 452 -30.04 2.19 -33.55
CA VAL A 452 -30.28 2.70 -32.18
C VAL A 452 -30.27 1.55 -31.17
N ALA A 453 -30.93 0.43 -31.47
CA ALA A 453 -30.94 -0.74 -30.60
C ALA A 453 -29.53 -1.31 -30.34
N ILE A 454 -28.69 -1.44 -31.38
CA ILE A 454 -27.29 -1.85 -31.23
C ILE A 454 -26.51 -0.87 -30.35
N ALA A 455 -26.69 0.44 -30.55
CA ALA A 455 -26.00 1.44 -29.75
C ALA A 455 -26.38 1.37 -28.26
N ILE A 456 -27.66 1.14 -27.96
CA ILE A 456 -28.13 0.94 -26.59
C ILE A 456 -27.56 -0.36 -26.00
N LEU A 457 -27.49 -1.45 -26.78
CA LEU A 457 -26.87 -2.71 -26.35
C LEU A 457 -25.38 -2.52 -26.03
N LEU A 458 -24.63 -1.79 -26.85
CA LEU A 458 -23.22 -1.46 -26.59
C LEU A 458 -23.05 -0.60 -25.34
N ALA A 459 -23.95 0.36 -25.12
CA ALA A 459 -23.97 1.14 -23.88
C ALA A 459 -24.25 0.24 -22.66
N PHE A 460 -25.18 -0.70 -22.77
CA PHE A 460 -25.48 -1.67 -21.72
C PHE A 460 -24.27 -2.58 -21.42
N ILE A 461 -23.60 -3.11 -22.45
CA ILE A 461 -22.39 -3.93 -22.31
C ILE A 461 -21.25 -3.13 -21.66
N LEU A 462 -21.13 -1.83 -21.94
CA LEU A 462 -20.14 -0.97 -21.30
C LEU A 462 -20.47 -0.70 -19.83
N ILE A 463 -21.72 -0.36 -19.52
CA ILE A 463 -22.12 0.17 -18.20
C ILE A 463 -22.40 -0.96 -17.21
N TYR A 464 -23.21 -1.97 -17.58
CA TYR A 464 -23.73 -2.95 -16.63
C TYR A 464 -22.63 -3.84 -16.01
N PRO A 465 -21.75 -4.50 -16.78
CA PRO A 465 -20.67 -5.29 -16.20
C PRO A 465 -19.68 -4.45 -15.39
N THR A 466 -19.36 -3.24 -15.87
CA THR A 466 -18.47 -2.31 -15.15
C THR A 466 -19.06 -1.93 -13.79
N TYR A 467 -20.35 -1.55 -13.74
CA TYR A 467 -21.04 -1.27 -12.49
C TYR A 467 -21.12 -2.50 -11.58
N ARG A 468 -21.43 -3.69 -12.11
CA ARG A 468 -21.53 -4.91 -11.29
C ARG A 468 -20.19 -5.29 -10.64
N ILE A 469 -19.08 -5.12 -11.34
CA ILE A 469 -17.74 -5.33 -10.76
C ILE A 469 -17.48 -4.28 -9.67
N ALA A 470 -17.79 -3.02 -9.93
CA ALA A 470 -17.63 -1.93 -8.96
C ALA A 470 -18.48 -2.16 -7.71
N GLU A 471 -19.73 -2.59 -7.87
CA GLU A 471 -20.65 -2.91 -6.78
C GLU A 471 -20.10 -4.02 -5.88
N ILE A 472 -19.58 -5.11 -6.47
CA ILE A 472 -18.95 -6.19 -5.73
C ILE A 472 -17.70 -5.71 -4.97
N GLN A 473 -16.85 -4.90 -5.62
CA GLN A 473 -15.63 -4.39 -4.98
C GLN A 473 -15.90 -3.29 -3.94
N SER A 474 -17.10 -2.71 -3.94
CA SER A 474 -17.48 -1.61 -3.04
C SER A 474 -18.07 -2.04 -1.70
N SER A 475 -18.26 -3.34 -1.46
CA SER A 475 -18.88 -3.85 -0.24
C SER A 475 -18.04 -3.66 1.03
N GLY A 476 -16.78 -3.22 0.89
CA GLY A 476 -15.86 -3.00 1.99
C GLY A 476 -14.41 -3.16 1.52
N GLY A 477 -13.49 -2.47 2.18
CA GLY A 477 -12.04 -2.60 1.97
C GLY A 477 -11.40 -3.42 3.09
N GLY A 478 -10.19 -3.92 2.83
CA GLY A 478 -9.34 -4.49 3.87
C GLY A 478 -8.96 -3.41 4.90
N GLY A 479 -8.69 -3.82 6.12
CA GLY A 479 -8.29 -2.91 7.19
C GLY A 479 -7.89 -3.71 8.42
N ILE A 480 -7.43 -2.99 9.45
CA ILE A 480 -7.05 -3.61 10.71
C ILE A 480 -8.22 -4.44 11.28
N ASN A 481 -7.98 -5.72 11.55
CA ASN A 481 -8.97 -6.57 12.21
C ASN A 481 -9.06 -6.22 13.72
N LYS A 482 -10.09 -6.72 14.39
CA LYS A 482 -10.30 -6.44 15.82
C LYS A 482 -9.14 -6.93 16.68
N GLN A 483 -8.57 -8.08 16.34
CA GLN A 483 -7.44 -8.70 17.04
C GLN A 483 -6.21 -7.77 17.07
N TRP A 484 -5.84 -7.21 15.92
CA TRP A 484 -4.76 -6.22 15.81
C TRP A 484 -5.12 -4.91 16.52
N TYR A 485 -6.34 -4.40 16.36
CA TYR A 485 -6.75 -3.16 17.03
C TYR A 485 -6.66 -3.28 18.56
N ASP A 486 -7.22 -4.35 19.13
CA ASP A 486 -7.19 -4.62 20.56
C ASP A 486 -5.78 -4.87 21.07
N ALA A 487 -4.94 -5.58 20.30
CA ALA A 487 -3.53 -5.78 20.62
C ALA A 487 -2.75 -4.45 20.68
N MET A 488 -3.02 -3.53 19.75
CA MET A 488 -2.38 -2.21 19.75
C MET A 488 -2.91 -1.32 20.90
N VAL A 489 -4.20 -1.38 21.21
CA VAL A 489 -4.76 -0.71 22.39
C VAL A 489 -4.15 -1.27 23.68
N TRP A 490 -3.96 -2.59 23.76
CA TRP A 490 -3.26 -3.22 24.88
C TRP A 490 -1.81 -2.75 24.95
N LEU A 491 -1.08 -2.74 23.82
CA LEU A 491 0.31 -2.29 23.74
C LEU A 491 0.46 -0.87 24.26
N ARG A 492 -0.44 0.04 23.85
CA ARG A 492 -0.47 1.44 24.31
C ARG A 492 -0.64 1.55 25.83
N ASN A 493 -1.54 0.76 26.41
CA ASN A 493 -1.99 0.91 27.79
C ASN A 493 -1.19 0.08 28.81
N LYS A 494 -0.51 -0.99 28.37
CA LYS A 494 0.12 -1.99 29.26
C LYS A 494 1.64 -2.06 29.14
N THR A 495 2.26 -1.31 28.22
CA THR A 495 3.71 -1.17 28.15
C THR A 495 4.18 0.16 28.77
N PRO A 496 5.42 0.26 29.29
CA PRO A 496 5.93 1.49 29.88
C PRO A 496 5.85 2.67 28.91
N ASP A 497 5.20 3.76 29.30
CA ASP A 497 5.02 4.89 28.39
C ASP A 497 6.31 5.71 28.22
N ASN A 498 7.12 5.87 29.26
CA ASN A 498 8.38 6.64 29.22
C ASN A 498 8.29 8.06 28.62
N GLY A 499 7.09 8.62 28.34
CA GLY A 499 6.90 9.89 27.64
C GLY A 499 6.42 9.77 26.18
N TYR A 500 6.09 8.57 25.68
CA TYR A 500 5.62 8.34 24.31
C TYR A 500 4.35 9.11 23.97
N GLU A 501 3.37 9.15 24.88
CA GLU A 501 2.10 9.85 24.66
C GLU A 501 2.28 11.34 24.39
N GLU A 502 3.13 12.01 25.19
CA GLU A 502 3.43 13.44 25.00
C GLU A 502 4.26 13.64 23.73
N TYR A 503 5.26 12.77 23.50
CA TYR A 503 6.15 12.87 22.35
C TYR A 503 5.42 12.73 21.00
N TYR A 504 4.31 11.98 20.94
CA TYR A 504 3.48 11.82 19.75
C TYR A 504 2.97 13.15 19.16
N TYR A 505 2.76 14.16 20.01
CA TYR A 505 2.23 15.46 19.62
C TYR A 505 3.30 16.54 19.40
N GLN A 506 4.58 16.25 19.61
CA GLN A 506 5.64 17.25 19.44
C GLN A 506 5.94 17.58 17.97
N LEU A 507 6.57 18.73 17.75
CA LEU A 507 7.19 19.10 16.48
C LEU A 507 8.68 18.72 16.54
N TYR A 508 9.07 17.75 15.72
CA TYR A 508 10.41 17.17 15.79
C TYR A 508 11.43 17.96 14.96
N PRO A 509 12.66 18.17 15.47
CA PRO A 509 13.76 18.60 14.62
C PRO A 509 14.09 17.50 13.60
N PRO A 510 14.46 17.87 12.36
CA PRO A 510 14.77 16.90 11.32
C PRO A 510 16.02 16.09 11.65
N GLY A 511 15.93 14.77 11.49
CA GLY A 511 17.07 13.86 11.63
C GLY A 511 17.92 13.77 10.36
N LYS A 512 19.14 13.25 10.48
CA LYS A 512 19.99 12.92 9.34
C LYS A 512 19.70 11.48 8.88
N PRO A 513 19.44 11.25 7.59
CA PRO A 513 19.22 9.90 7.08
C PRO A 513 20.38 8.95 7.41
N GLY A 514 20.07 7.79 7.99
CA GLY A 514 21.04 6.75 8.33
C GLY A 514 21.75 6.91 9.67
N GLU A 515 21.58 8.04 10.37
CA GLU A 515 22.10 8.24 11.73
C GLU A 515 21.00 7.97 12.77
N LYS A 516 21.36 7.39 13.92
CA LYS A 516 20.40 7.20 15.03
C LYS A 516 19.89 8.55 15.54
N TYR A 517 18.59 8.67 15.75
CA TYR A 517 17.97 9.89 16.22
C TYR A 517 18.25 10.11 17.71
N SER A 518 18.52 11.37 18.09
CA SER A 518 18.74 11.73 19.49
C SER A 518 17.41 11.98 20.21
N TYR A 519 16.89 10.93 20.86
CA TYR A 519 15.64 11.00 21.60
C TYR A 519 15.78 11.75 22.95
N PRO A 520 14.77 12.51 23.38
CA PRO A 520 14.85 13.32 24.61
C PRO A 520 14.65 12.52 25.91
N PHE A 521 14.36 11.21 25.82
CA PHE A 521 14.13 10.30 26.95
C PHE A 521 14.54 8.87 26.58
N GLU A 522 14.55 7.97 27.56
CA GLU A 522 14.82 6.54 27.33
C GLU A 522 13.69 5.89 26.52
N THR A 523 14.01 5.53 25.28
CA THR A 523 13.08 4.91 24.33
C THR A 523 13.37 3.41 24.18
N TYR A 524 12.40 2.69 23.62
CA TYR A 524 12.53 1.34 23.12
C TYR A 524 11.75 1.14 21.81
N GLY A 525 12.19 0.20 20.99
CA GLY A 525 11.56 -0.17 19.74
C GLY A 525 10.55 -1.32 19.89
N VAL A 526 9.54 -1.30 19.03
CA VAL A 526 8.62 -2.42 18.78
C VAL A 526 8.92 -2.98 17.40
N ILE A 527 9.37 -4.23 17.33
CA ILE A 527 9.67 -4.90 16.07
C ILE A 527 8.49 -5.79 15.64
N SER A 528 8.13 -5.67 14.37
CA SER A 528 7.11 -6.47 13.70
C SER A 528 7.39 -6.42 12.21
N TRP A 529 6.60 -7.14 11.41
CA TRP A 529 6.68 -7.00 9.96
C TRP A 529 6.30 -5.58 9.52
N TRP A 530 6.91 -5.12 8.42
CA TRP A 530 6.87 -3.72 8.01
C TRP A 530 5.45 -3.23 7.69
N ASP A 531 4.55 -4.11 7.25
CA ASP A 531 3.13 -3.81 7.01
C ASP A 531 2.45 -3.13 8.20
N TYR A 532 2.81 -3.51 9.43
CA TYR A 532 2.06 -3.16 10.64
C TYR A 532 2.61 -1.91 11.35
N GLY A 533 3.70 -1.33 10.86
CA GLY A 533 4.37 -0.21 11.51
C GLY A 533 3.48 1.03 11.71
N HIS A 534 2.54 1.28 10.78
CA HIS A 534 1.58 2.37 10.93
C HIS A 534 0.54 2.10 12.02
N TRP A 535 0.12 0.86 12.25
CA TRP A 535 -0.81 0.51 13.31
C TRP A 535 -0.15 0.60 14.69
N ILE A 536 1.08 0.10 14.82
CA ILE A 536 1.90 0.21 16.04
C ILE A 536 2.08 1.69 16.42
N LEU A 537 2.36 2.55 15.45
CA LEU A 537 2.56 3.98 15.67
C LEU A 537 1.25 4.73 15.95
N ALA A 538 0.21 4.54 15.14
CA ALA A 538 -1.02 5.33 15.21
C ALA A 538 -1.96 4.91 16.35
N ILE A 539 -2.02 3.60 16.65
CA ILE A 539 -2.91 3.04 17.67
C ILE A 539 -2.11 2.69 18.91
N GLY A 540 -1.01 1.96 18.74
CA GLY A 540 -0.14 1.55 19.85
C GLY A 540 0.62 2.71 20.50
N LYS A 541 0.81 3.83 19.77
CA LYS A 541 1.63 4.98 20.20
C LYS A 541 2.99 4.55 20.75
N ARG A 542 3.61 3.60 20.05
CA ARG A 542 4.98 3.14 20.29
C ARG A 542 5.81 3.26 19.01
N MET A 543 7.12 3.15 19.17
CA MET A 543 8.05 3.34 18.06
C MET A 543 8.21 2.06 17.25
N ALA A 544 7.76 2.07 16.00
CA ALA A 544 7.86 0.92 15.11
C ALA A 544 9.25 0.89 14.43
N VAL A 545 9.92 -0.26 14.49
CA VAL A 545 11.23 -0.49 13.84
C VAL A 545 11.11 -0.47 12.33
N ALA A 546 10.11 -1.16 11.79
CA ALA A 546 9.84 -1.25 10.36
C ALA A 546 8.49 -0.62 10.00
N ASN A 547 8.33 -0.16 8.76
CA ASN A 547 7.13 0.57 8.36
C ASN A 547 6.68 0.33 6.90
N PRO A 548 5.42 0.68 6.56
CA PRO A 548 4.84 0.60 5.21
C PRO A 548 5.59 1.34 4.10
N PHE A 549 6.57 2.17 4.45
CA PHE A 549 7.46 2.81 3.48
C PHE A 549 8.62 1.90 3.05
N GLN A 550 8.56 0.61 3.42
CA GLN A 550 9.58 -0.41 3.15
C GLN A 550 10.91 -0.09 3.83
N GLN A 551 10.86 0.57 4.98
CA GLN A 551 12.03 0.92 5.78
C GLN A 551 12.10 0.02 7.01
N GLY A 552 13.31 -0.22 7.52
CA GLY A 552 13.54 -1.08 8.69
C GLY A 552 13.35 -2.58 8.42
N ILE A 553 13.26 -3.00 7.14
CA ILE A 553 13.14 -4.41 6.76
C ILE A 553 14.43 -5.17 7.07
N GLY A 554 15.60 -4.62 6.70
CA GLY A 554 16.90 -5.29 6.90
C GLY A 554 17.09 -6.52 6.01
N ASN A 555 18.28 -7.12 6.06
CA ASN A 555 18.62 -8.34 5.31
C ASN A 555 19.89 -9.04 5.85
N PHE A 556 20.11 -10.30 5.43
CA PHE A 556 21.32 -11.05 5.78
C PHE A 556 22.53 -10.68 4.92
N TYR A 557 22.33 -10.45 3.62
CA TYR A 557 23.42 -10.34 2.64
C TYR A 557 24.26 -9.06 2.79
N ASP A 558 23.67 -7.94 3.21
CA ASP A 558 24.36 -6.70 3.56
C ASP A 558 24.55 -6.55 5.08
N LYS A 559 24.11 -7.54 5.88
CA LYS A 559 24.11 -7.52 7.35
C LYS A 559 23.44 -6.27 7.94
N ILE A 560 22.28 -5.90 7.39
CA ILE A 560 21.52 -4.74 7.86
C ILE A 560 20.48 -5.24 8.88
N PRO A 561 20.54 -4.81 10.15
CA PRO A 561 19.54 -5.21 11.15
C PRO A 561 18.15 -4.68 10.75
N GLY A 562 17.11 -5.49 10.97
CA GLY A 562 15.72 -5.13 10.66
C GLY A 562 14.75 -6.28 10.91
N ALA A 563 13.49 -6.08 10.54
CA ALA A 563 12.42 -7.07 10.75
C ALA A 563 12.69 -8.42 10.05
N ALA A 564 13.04 -8.43 8.77
CA ALA A 564 13.26 -9.67 8.00
C ALA A 564 14.36 -10.57 8.63
N PRO A 565 15.61 -10.10 8.85
CA PRO A 565 16.65 -10.92 9.44
C PRO A 565 16.35 -11.30 10.90
N PHE A 566 15.55 -10.51 11.63
CA PHE A 566 15.08 -10.87 12.98
C PHE A 566 14.13 -12.06 12.97
N PHE A 567 13.08 -12.05 12.13
CA PHE A 567 12.07 -13.10 12.11
C PHE A 567 12.53 -14.38 11.41
N VAL A 568 13.43 -14.27 10.43
CA VAL A 568 13.85 -15.39 9.56
C VAL A 568 15.07 -16.14 10.10
N THR A 569 15.86 -15.53 11.01
CA THR A 569 17.05 -16.20 11.54
C THR A 569 16.68 -17.45 12.34
N ASP A 570 17.50 -18.50 12.22
CA ASP A 570 17.39 -19.74 12.99
C ASP A 570 18.11 -19.69 14.35
N ASN A 571 18.85 -18.61 14.61
CA ASN A 571 19.71 -18.44 15.78
C ASN A 571 19.23 -17.29 16.69
N GLU A 572 18.87 -17.61 17.93
CA GLU A 572 18.43 -16.60 18.92
C GLU A 572 19.53 -15.54 19.19
N SER A 573 20.81 -15.91 19.22
CA SER A 573 21.90 -14.93 19.39
C SER A 573 21.98 -13.91 18.25
N TYR A 574 21.64 -14.32 17.03
CA TYR A 574 21.59 -13.38 15.89
C TYR A 574 20.37 -12.46 16.00
N ALA A 575 19.23 -12.98 16.43
CA ALA A 575 18.05 -12.18 16.72
C ALA A 575 18.32 -11.15 17.83
N GLU A 576 19.03 -11.55 18.90
CA GLU A 576 19.47 -10.66 19.97
C GLU A 576 20.40 -9.54 19.46
N TRP A 577 21.34 -9.86 18.57
CA TRP A 577 22.17 -8.82 17.94
C TRP A 577 21.33 -7.79 17.17
N VAL A 578 20.35 -8.24 16.37
CA VAL A 578 19.44 -7.33 15.67
C VAL A 578 18.64 -6.49 16.67
N ALA A 579 18.12 -7.13 17.72
CA ALA A 579 17.33 -6.48 18.76
C ALA A 579 18.14 -5.44 19.55
N ASP A 580 19.42 -5.70 19.83
CA ASP A 580 20.32 -4.75 20.51
C ASP A 580 20.66 -3.55 19.62
N GLU A 581 21.00 -3.78 18.35
CA GLU A 581 21.32 -2.71 17.42
C GLU A 581 20.17 -1.71 17.24
N LEU A 582 18.94 -2.23 17.30
CA LEU A 582 17.71 -1.47 17.11
C LEU A 582 16.99 -1.13 18.42
N ASN A 583 17.59 -1.45 19.57
CA ASN A 583 17.03 -1.23 20.92
C ASN A 583 15.57 -1.70 21.06
N VAL A 584 15.31 -2.92 20.59
CA VAL A 584 13.99 -3.58 20.64
C VAL A 584 13.68 -4.04 22.06
N ARG A 585 12.46 -3.78 22.50
CA ARG A 585 11.91 -4.31 23.76
C ARG A 585 10.68 -5.18 23.56
N TYR A 586 9.83 -4.88 22.57
CA TYR A 586 8.65 -5.67 22.28
C TYR A 586 8.66 -6.20 20.86
N VAL A 587 8.17 -7.42 20.69
CA VAL A 587 8.01 -8.09 19.41
C VAL A 587 6.53 -8.36 19.21
N VAL A 588 5.99 -7.99 18.05
CA VAL A 588 4.60 -8.32 17.67
C VAL A 588 4.65 -9.24 16.45
N SER A 589 4.08 -10.43 16.58
CA SER A 589 3.94 -11.41 15.50
C SER A 589 2.46 -11.75 15.31
N ASP A 590 2.06 -12.00 14.07
CA ASP A 590 0.71 -12.43 13.75
C ASP A 590 0.68 -13.68 12.87
N ILE A 591 -0.52 -14.26 12.75
CA ILE A 591 -0.69 -15.51 12.02
C ILE A 591 -0.33 -15.37 10.54
N GLU A 592 -0.49 -14.17 9.96
CA GLU A 592 -0.08 -13.91 8.58
C GLU A 592 1.44 -13.97 8.42
N MET A 593 2.20 -13.38 9.35
CA MET A 593 3.66 -13.49 9.42
C MET A 593 4.11 -14.95 9.52
N ALA A 594 3.47 -15.73 10.39
CA ALA A 594 3.80 -17.13 10.56
C ALA A 594 3.45 -18.00 9.35
N THR A 595 2.49 -17.58 8.52
CA THR A 595 1.97 -18.36 7.39
C THR A 595 2.27 -17.69 6.05
N GLY A 596 1.28 -17.01 5.46
CA GLY A 596 1.35 -16.50 4.08
C GLY A 596 2.43 -15.45 3.83
N LYS A 597 2.74 -14.60 4.81
CA LYS A 597 3.76 -13.54 4.68
C LYS A 597 5.18 -14.04 4.96
N PHE A 598 5.36 -15.22 5.56
CA PHE A 598 6.68 -15.76 5.87
C PHE A 598 7.57 -15.84 4.61
N PHE A 599 7.02 -16.29 3.47
CA PHE A 599 7.77 -16.35 2.22
C PHE A 599 8.30 -14.99 1.76
N ALA A 600 7.52 -13.92 1.96
CA ALA A 600 7.97 -12.56 1.67
C ALA A 600 9.11 -12.17 2.63
N MET A 601 8.96 -12.41 3.93
CA MET A 601 10.02 -12.13 4.92
C MET A 601 11.32 -12.83 4.55
N ALA A 602 11.26 -14.12 4.20
CA ALA A 602 12.40 -14.91 3.75
C ALA A 602 13.02 -14.33 2.47
N THR A 603 12.20 -13.94 1.49
CA THR A 603 12.69 -13.33 0.23
C THR A 603 13.43 -12.02 0.49
N TRP A 604 12.93 -11.17 1.40
CA TRP A 604 13.60 -9.93 1.79
C TRP A 604 14.89 -10.18 2.57
N ALA A 605 14.90 -11.16 3.49
CA ALA A 605 16.07 -11.50 4.28
C ALA A 605 17.21 -12.08 3.42
N GLU A 606 16.88 -12.96 2.48
CA GLU A 606 17.82 -13.67 1.62
C GLU A 606 18.22 -12.87 0.36
N GLY A 607 17.34 -12.00 -0.13
CA GLY A 607 17.56 -11.09 -1.26
C GLY A 607 16.98 -11.54 -2.59
N ASP A 608 16.57 -12.80 -2.73
CA ASP A 608 15.98 -13.35 -3.96
C ASP A 608 14.94 -14.45 -3.71
N LEU A 609 14.00 -14.61 -4.64
CA LEU A 609 12.89 -15.55 -4.57
C LEU A 609 13.35 -17.02 -4.46
N PRO A 610 14.31 -17.52 -5.27
CA PRO A 610 14.73 -18.93 -5.19
C PRO A 610 15.41 -19.28 -3.87
N LEU A 611 16.04 -18.31 -3.21
CA LEU A 611 16.70 -18.53 -1.92
C LEU A 611 15.69 -18.71 -0.78
N ALA A 612 14.48 -18.16 -0.93
CA ALA A 612 13.39 -18.34 0.04
C ALA A 612 12.74 -19.73 -0.04
N GLU A 613 12.93 -20.48 -1.13
CA GLU A 613 12.33 -21.82 -1.30
C GLU A 613 12.86 -22.84 -0.27
N LYS A 614 14.08 -22.67 0.26
CA LYS A 614 14.68 -23.57 1.27
C LYS A 614 13.88 -23.70 2.58
N TYR A 615 12.99 -22.74 2.85
CA TYR A 615 12.10 -22.76 4.02
C TYR A 615 10.85 -23.62 3.82
N TYR A 616 10.66 -24.18 2.63
CA TYR A 616 9.51 -25.00 2.28
C TYR A 616 9.99 -26.33 1.69
N ASP A 617 9.32 -27.42 2.05
CA ASP A 617 9.65 -28.76 1.58
C ASP A 617 8.38 -29.59 1.46
N GLY A 618 7.97 -29.90 0.23
CA GLY A 618 6.83 -30.77 -0.07
C GLY A 618 5.44 -30.10 -0.01
N TYR A 619 4.42 -30.96 0.00
CA TYR A 619 3.02 -30.58 -0.04
C TYR A 619 2.18 -31.45 0.89
N LEU A 620 1.15 -30.83 1.49
CA LEU A 620 0.04 -31.53 2.13
C LEU A 620 -1.01 -31.90 1.09
N PHE A 621 -1.43 -33.16 1.14
CA PHE A 621 -2.46 -33.70 0.27
C PHE A 621 -3.44 -34.59 1.02
N TYR A 622 -4.65 -34.69 0.48
CA TYR A 622 -5.69 -35.58 0.95
C TYR A 622 -5.99 -36.65 -0.09
N SER A 623 -5.89 -37.92 0.30
CA SER A 623 -6.09 -39.06 -0.60
C SER A 623 -6.81 -40.21 0.11
N GLN A 624 -7.90 -40.69 -0.48
CA GLN A 624 -8.66 -41.86 0.00
C GLN A 624 -9.01 -41.83 1.51
N GLY A 625 -9.29 -40.66 2.07
CA GLY A 625 -9.62 -40.51 3.50
C GLY A 625 -8.44 -40.16 4.41
N TYR A 626 -7.20 -40.17 3.89
CA TYR A 626 -5.98 -39.95 4.64
C TYR A 626 -5.31 -38.63 4.30
N LEU A 627 -4.79 -37.97 5.34
CA LEU A 627 -3.92 -36.81 5.24
C LEU A 627 -2.47 -37.28 5.07
N GLY A 628 -1.78 -36.80 4.04
CA GLY A 628 -0.39 -37.13 3.75
C GLY A 628 0.49 -35.91 3.53
N VAL A 629 1.80 -36.06 3.74
CA VAL A 629 2.85 -35.09 3.42
C VAL A 629 3.82 -35.75 2.45
N GLY A 630 4.18 -35.09 1.35
CA GLY A 630 5.14 -35.65 0.40
C GLY A 630 5.62 -34.67 -0.68
N SER A 631 6.69 -35.04 -1.37
CA SER A 631 7.18 -34.30 -2.54
C SER A 631 6.23 -34.45 -3.74
N PRO A 632 6.25 -33.54 -4.74
CA PRO A 632 5.37 -33.62 -5.91
C PRO A 632 5.31 -34.98 -6.61
N TYR A 633 6.43 -35.70 -6.60
CA TYR A 633 6.56 -37.02 -7.26
C TYR A 633 6.00 -38.18 -6.43
N GLN A 634 5.71 -37.97 -5.14
CA GLN A 634 5.20 -38.97 -4.22
C GLN A 634 3.67 -38.86 -4.00
N ILE A 635 3.04 -37.82 -4.55
CA ILE A 635 1.61 -37.57 -4.38
C ILE A 635 0.81 -38.56 -5.25
N PRO A 636 -0.07 -39.40 -4.66
CA PRO A 636 -0.87 -40.34 -5.44
C PRO A 636 -1.78 -39.62 -6.46
N PRO A 637 -1.97 -40.15 -7.69
CA PRO A 637 -2.89 -39.59 -8.66
C PRO A 637 -4.32 -39.47 -8.10
N GLY A 638 -4.99 -38.36 -8.37
CA GLY A 638 -6.35 -38.09 -7.87
C GLY A 638 -6.41 -37.54 -6.44
N SER A 639 -5.26 -37.28 -5.81
CA SER A 639 -5.21 -36.61 -4.50
C SER A 639 -5.48 -35.11 -4.61
N ILE A 640 -6.05 -34.53 -3.56
CA ILE A 640 -6.30 -33.08 -3.46
C ILE A 640 -5.10 -32.45 -2.75
N VAL A 641 -4.34 -31.61 -3.46
CA VAL A 641 -3.22 -30.84 -2.90
C VAL A 641 -3.72 -29.45 -2.51
N PHE A 642 -3.40 -29.00 -1.30
CA PHE A 642 -3.98 -27.76 -0.78
C PHE A 642 -3.00 -26.84 -0.04
N MET A 643 -1.79 -27.30 0.31
CA MET A 643 -0.83 -26.46 1.02
C MET A 643 0.61 -26.92 0.77
N VAL A 644 1.52 -25.97 0.60
CA VAL A 644 2.98 -26.21 0.62
C VAL A 644 3.42 -26.36 2.07
N THR A 645 4.22 -27.38 2.37
CA THR A 645 4.66 -27.63 3.76
C THR A 645 5.95 -26.89 4.09
N PRO A 646 6.07 -26.31 5.30
CA PRO A 646 7.34 -25.74 5.74
C PRO A 646 8.41 -26.81 5.97
N SER A 647 9.66 -26.47 5.69
CA SER A 647 10.82 -27.34 5.93
C SER A 647 11.25 -27.30 7.41
N GLU A 648 12.17 -28.19 7.79
CA GLU A 648 12.77 -28.17 9.14
C GLU A 648 13.38 -26.80 9.49
N LEU A 649 13.98 -26.11 8.50
CA LEU A 649 14.59 -24.80 8.69
C LEU A 649 13.57 -23.75 9.13
N TYR A 650 12.34 -23.78 8.59
CA TYR A 650 11.27 -22.88 9.00
C TYR A 650 10.99 -22.98 10.50
N TYR A 651 10.89 -24.19 11.06
CA TYR A 651 10.59 -24.40 12.47
C TYR A 651 11.70 -23.94 13.42
N ASN A 652 12.93 -23.81 12.90
CA ASN A 652 14.05 -23.26 13.65
C ASN A 652 14.08 -21.73 13.65
N THR A 653 13.31 -21.07 12.78
CA THR A 653 13.29 -19.60 12.69
C THR A 653 12.64 -18.94 13.91
N MET A 654 13.01 -17.68 14.15
CA MET A 654 12.38 -16.87 15.20
C MET A 654 10.87 -16.73 15.04
N GLU A 655 10.35 -16.56 13.82
CA GLU A 655 8.90 -16.46 13.60
C GLU A 655 8.17 -17.73 14.03
N ALA A 656 8.68 -18.91 13.64
CA ALA A 656 8.07 -20.17 14.07
C ALA A 656 8.19 -20.37 15.59
N LYS A 657 9.34 -20.05 16.18
CA LYS A 657 9.55 -20.14 17.63
C LYS A 657 8.62 -19.21 18.40
N LEU A 658 8.43 -17.98 17.95
CA LEU A 658 7.53 -17.00 18.56
C LEU A 658 6.06 -17.39 18.35
N HIS A 659 5.63 -17.59 17.10
CA HIS A 659 4.21 -17.75 16.79
C HIS A 659 3.73 -19.20 16.85
N ILE A 660 4.39 -20.13 16.16
CA ILE A 660 3.92 -21.52 16.07
C ILE A 660 4.17 -22.28 17.39
N LEU A 661 5.28 -21.98 18.06
CA LEU A 661 5.71 -22.61 19.32
C LEU A 661 5.49 -21.72 20.56
N ASP A 662 4.74 -20.62 20.44
CA ASP A 662 4.34 -19.74 21.55
C ASP A 662 5.53 -19.17 22.39
N GLY A 663 6.69 -18.99 21.77
CA GLY A 663 7.92 -18.55 22.44
C GLY A 663 8.63 -19.65 23.24
N SER A 664 8.17 -20.90 23.15
CA SER A 664 8.83 -22.02 23.80
C SER A 664 10.23 -22.26 23.25
N GLY A 665 11.18 -22.58 24.14
CA GLY A 665 12.59 -22.78 23.81
C GLY A 665 13.44 -21.51 23.80
N LEU A 666 12.83 -20.32 23.76
CA LEU A 666 13.55 -19.05 23.78
C LEU A 666 14.08 -18.70 25.18
N SER A 667 15.18 -17.97 25.21
CA SER A 667 15.93 -17.53 26.38
C SER A 667 15.55 -16.12 26.82
N HIS A 668 15.33 -15.25 25.85
CA HIS A 668 15.20 -13.80 26.04
C HIS A 668 13.82 -13.25 25.70
N TYR A 669 12.86 -14.11 25.35
CA TYR A 669 11.53 -13.70 24.91
C TYR A 669 10.44 -14.40 25.73
N ARG A 670 9.52 -13.61 26.30
CA ARG A 670 8.32 -14.13 26.97
C ARG A 670 7.06 -13.55 26.33
N MET A 671 6.03 -14.39 26.18
CA MET A 671 4.71 -13.94 25.74
C MET A 671 4.07 -13.10 26.86
N VAL A 672 3.50 -11.94 26.49
CA VAL A 672 2.82 -11.04 27.43
C VAL A 672 1.36 -10.79 27.06
N TYR A 673 0.99 -11.03 25.79
CA TYR A 673 -0.39 -10.89 25.30
C TYR A 673 -0.66 -11.81 24.11
N GLU A 674 -1.89 -12.30 24.05
CA GLU A 674 -2.50 -13.05 22.97
C GLU A 674 -3.89 -12.47 22.64
N SER A 675 -4.20 -12.25 21.36
CA SER A 675 -5.55 -11.89 20.93
C SER A 675 -6.48 -13.10 20.87
N GLU A 676 -7.77 -12.89 20.60
CA GLU A 676 -8.64 -13.99 20.17
C GLU A 676 -8.11 -14.63 18.86
N PRO A 677 -8.47 -15.89 18.57
CA PRO A 677 -8.23 -16.50 17.26
C PRO A 677 -8.91 -15.72 16.12
N SER A 678 -8.67 -16.13 14.88
CA SER A 678 -9.38 -15.52 13.74
C SER A 678 -10.91 -15.62 13.91
N GLY A 679 -11.63 -14.65 13.36
CA GLY A 679 -13.10 -14.67 13.41
C GLY A 679 -13.70 -15.91 12.75
N GLU A 680 -13.09 -16.38 11.66
CA GLU A 680 -13.48 -17.62 10.98
C GLU A 680 -13.33 -18.84 11.91
N TRP A 681 -12.18 -18.96 12.60
CA TRP A 681 -11.94 -20.07 13.51
C TRP A 681 -12.89 -20.05 14.71
N SER A 682 -13.14 -18.87 15.27
CA SER A 682 -14.09 -18.66 16.36
C SER A 682 -15.52 -19.07 15.96
N ASN A 683 -15.90 -18.83 14.70
CA ASN A 683 -17.18 -19.29 14.15
C ASN A 683 -17.23 -20.81 13.99
N TYR A 684 -16.13 -21.47 13.59
CA TYR A 684 -16.10 -22.94 13.53
C TYR A 684 -16.28 -23.56 14.92
N LEU A 685 -15.55 -23.05 15.92
CA LEU A 685 -15.63 -23.53 17.30
C LEU A 685 -17.02 -23.34 17.94
N SER A 686 -17.73 -22.28 17.58
CA SER A 686 -19.09 -22.00 18.08
C SER A 686 -20.22 -22.69 17.29
N SER A 687 -19.89 -23.33 16.16
CA SER A 687 -20.84 -24.06 15.32
C SER A 687 -20.88 -25.56 15.63
N SER A 688 -21.68 -26.34 14.88
CA SER A 688 -21.65 -27.81 14.96
C SER A 688 -20.27 -28.43 14.66
N PHE A 689 -19.37 -27.69 14.01
CA PHE A 689 -17.98 -28.10 13.79
C PHE A 689 -17.14 -28.12 15.08
N GLY A 690 -17.53 -27.38 16.13
CA GLY A 690 -16.82 -27.35 17.41
C GLY A 690 -16.84 -28.68 18.17
N GLN A 691 -17.60 -29.68 17.71
CA GLN A 691 -17.57 -31.05 18.22
C GLN A 691 -16.45 -31.90 17.61
N LEU A 692 -15.84 -31.46 16.51
CA LEU A 692 -14.74 -32.14 15.84
C LEU A 692 -13.40 -31.70 16.44
N ASP A 693 -12.39 -32.57 16.31
CA ASP A 693 -11.02 -32.21 16.65
C ASP A 693 -10.52 -31.08 15.72
N PRO A 694 -9.75 -30.08 16.22
CA PRO A 694 -9.25 -28.97 15.42
C PRO A 694 -8.54 -29.38 14.12
N LEU A 695 -7.80 -30.49 14.10
CA LEU A 695 -7.16 -30.99 12.88
C LEU A 695 -8.19 -31.41 11.84
N GLN A 696 -9.29 -32.03 12.26
CA GLN A 696 -10.36 -32.44 11.35
C GLN A 696 -11.05 -31.23 10.73
N ILE A 697 -11.29 -30.17 11.50
CA ILE A 697 -11.84 -28.91 11.00
C ILE A 697 -10.90 -28.33 9.92
N ALA A 698 -9.61 -28.22 10.24
CA ALA A 698 -8.60 -27.66 9.33
C ALA A 698 -8.51 -28.46 8.01
N VAL A 699 -8.53 -29.80 8.08
CA VAL A 699 -8.49 -30.66 6.88
C VAL A 699 -9.75 -30.53 6.05
N GLN A 700 -10.94 -30.58 6.66
CA GLN A 700 -12.20 -30.47 5.92
C GLN A 700 -12.35 -29.12 5.24
N GLU A 701 -11.99 -28.04 5.93
CA GLU A 701 -11.96 -26.69 5.36
C GLU A 701 -10.99 -26.62 4.17
N SER A 702 -9.77 -27.12 4.36
CA SER A 702 -8.72 -27.09 3.33
C SER A 702 -9.12 -27.86 2.07
N VAL A 703 -9.67 -29.06 2.24
CA VAL A 703 -10.15 -29.89 1.12
C VAL A 703 -11.31 -29.20 0.41
N SER A 704 -12.26 -28.62 1.16
CA SER A 704 -13.38 -27.88 0.59
C SER A 704 -12.90 -26.71 -0.27
N ARG A 705 -11.99 -25.89 0.26
CA ARG A 705 -11.43 -24.71 -0.42
C ARG A 705 -10.58 -25.08 -1.63
N ALA A 706 -9.79 -26.14 -1.54
CA ALA A 706 -8.95 -26.61 -2.63
C ALA A 706 -9.76 -27.11 -3.83
N ASN A 707 -10.97 -27.65 -3.63
CA ASN A 707 -11.88 -27.98 -4.73
C ASN A 707 -12.32 -26.74 -5.54
N TYR A 708 -12.20 -25.54 -4.97
CA TYR A 708 -12.42 -24.26 -5.64
C TYR A 708 -11.11 -23.55 -6.04
N GLY A 709 -9.96 -24.21 -5.89
CA GLY A 709 -8.64 -23.62 -6.16
C GLY A 709 -8.21 -22.55 -5.14
N LEU A 710 -8.78 -22.57 -3.94
CA LEU A 710 -8.47 -21.62 -2.86
C LEU A 710 -7.54 -22.27 -1.83
N SER A 711 -6.57 -21.50 -1.34
CA SER A 711 -5.74 -21.89 -0.20
C SER A 711 -6.55 -21.95 1.11
N PRO A 712 -6.15 -22.75 2.10
CA PRO A 712 -6.79 -22.81 3.42
C PRO A 712 -6.78 -21.45 4.13
N SER A 713 -7.70 -21.23 5.07
CA SER A 713 -7.64 -20.07 5.99
C SER A 713 -6.32 -20.06 6.78
N PHE A 714 -5.89 -18.89 7.25
CA PHE A 714 -4.65 -18.78 8.03
C PHE A 714 -4.68 -19.63 9.31
N SER A 715 -5.85 -19.76 9.97
CA SER A 715 -6.01 -20.64 11.13
C SER A 715 -5.89 -22.11 10.77
N ALA A 716 -6.48 -22.56 9.66
CA ALA A 716 -6.27 -23.92 9.18
C ALA A 716 -4.79 -24.17 8.80
N GLN A 717 -4.13 -23.20 8.17
CA GLN A 717 -2.70 -23.28 7.86
C GLN A 717 -1.87 -23.47 9.13
N GLU A 718 -2.12 -22.70 10.19
CA GLU A 718 -1.41 -22.84 11.47
C GLU A 718 -1.57 -24.24 12.06
N VAL A 719 -2.80 -24.78 12.11
CA VAL A 719 -3.05 -26.14 12.62
C VAL A 719 -2.31 -27.20 11.78
N LEU A 720 -2.30 -27.04 10.46
CA LEU A 720 -1.61 -27.95 9.54
C LEU A 720 -0.08 -27.86 9.66
N ILE A 721 0.48 -26.66 9.88
CA ILE A 721 1.90 -26.45 10.16
C ILE A 721 2.29 -27.15 11.46
N LYS A 722 1.48 -26.99 12.51
CA LYS A 722 1.67 -27.71 13.79
C LYS A 722 1.58 -29.22 13.62
N PHE A 723 0.68 -29.71 12.76
CA PHE A 723 0.58 -31.12 12.41
C PHE A 723 1.87 -31.64 11.74
N VAL A 724 2.40 -30.91 10.76
CA VAL A 724 3.65 -31.26 10.08
C VAL A 724 4.81 -31.30 11.08
N TYR A 725 4.95 -30.27 11.92
CA TYR A 725 5.94 -30.23 12.99
C TYR A 725 5.84 -31.44 13.93
N LYS A 726 4.65 -31.71 14.44
CA LYS A 726 4.39 -32.80 15.40
C LYS A 726 4.76 -34.18 14.84
N ASN A 727 4.49 -34.41 13.55
CA ASN A 727 4.74 -35.72 12.93
C ASN A 727 6.16 -35.89 12.40
N LEU A 728 6.81 -34.83 11.92
CA LEU A 728 8.10 -34.93 11.22
C LEU A 728 9.29 -34.45 12.06
N TYR A 729 9.11 -33.45 12.92
CA TYR A 729 10.23 -32.69 13.49
C TYR A 729 10.25 -32.65 15.03
N GLN A 730 9.10 -32.80 15.71
CA GLN A 730 9.01 -32.70 17.18
C GLN A 730 9.95 -33.66 17.92
N ASN A 731 10.17 -34.87 17.42
CA ASN A 731 11.08 -35.83 18.06
C ASN A 731 12.53 -35.34 18.13
N ARG A 732 12.93 -34.39 17.28
CA ARG A 732 14.28 -33.82 17.24
C ARG A 732 14.41 -32.62 18.18
N THR A 733 13.40 -31.75 18.22
CA THR A 733 13.40 -30.50 19.00
C THR A 733 12.93 -30.69 20.44
N GLY A 734 12.07 -31.68 20.70
CA GLY A 734 11.49 -31.97 22.02
C GLY A 734 10.37 -31.01 22.46
N ILE A 735 10.16 -29.88 21.78
CA ILE A 735 9.15 -28.88 22.17
C ILE A 735 7.75 -29.39 21.81
N PRO A 736 6.85 -29.60 22.79
CA PRO A 736 5.50 -30.05 22.52
C PRO A 736 4.65 -28.96 21.86
N VAL A 737 3.72 -29.36 20.99
CA VAL A 737 2.73 -28.46 20.41
C VAL A 737 1.34 -29.09 20.41
N GLU A 738 0.34 -28.27 20.74
CA GLU A 738 -1.06 -28.63 20.61
C GLU A 738 -1.56 -28.34 19.20
N LEU A 739 -2.32 -29.27 18.61
CA LEU A 739 -2.91 -29.09 17.29
C LEU A 739 -4.18 -28.24 17.42
N ASN A 740 -4.01 -26.94 17.62
CA ASN A 740 -5.11 -25.99 17.64
C ASN A 740 -4.62 -24.62 17.12
N ALA A 741 -5.55 -23.83 16.59
CA ALA A 741 -5.26 -22.46 16.23
C ALA A 741 -5.11 -21.61 17.50
N THR A 742 -4.27 -20.59 17.43
CA THR A 742 -3.98 -19.70 18.55
C THR A 742 -4.46 -18.28 18.26
N GLY A 743 -4.15 -17.34 19.15
CA GLY A 743 -4.47 -15.95 18.95
C GLY A 743 -3.83 -15.39 17.67
N TYR A 744 -4.63 -14.63 16.92
CA TYR A 744 -4.20 -14.03 15.65
C TYR A 744 -2.95 -13.17 15.81
N VAL A 745 -2.87 -12.39 16.90
CA VAL A 745 -1.74 -11.50 17.23
C VAL A 745 -1.17 -11.87 18.59
N LYS A 746 0.15 -11.91 18.67
CA LYS A 746 0.91 -12.23 19.88
C LYS A 746 1.95 -11.15 20.13
N ILE A 747 2.10 -10.74 21.39
CA ILE A 747 3.10 -9.77 21.82
C ILE A 747 4.05 -10.45 22.79
N PHE A 748 5.34 -10.27 22.55
CA PHE A 748 6.43 -10.76 23.39
C PHE A 748 7.23 -9.58 23.93
N GLU A 749 7.69 -9.69 25.17
CA GLU A 749 8.70 -8.79 25.73
C GLU A 749 10.07 -9.46 25.67
N ARG A 750 11.05 -8.71 25.17
CA ARG A 750 12.46 -9.04 25.25
C ARG A 750 12.98 -8.72 26.63
N VAL A 751 13.55 -9.72 27.30
CA VAL A 751 14.08 -9.64 28.66
C VAL A 751 15.49 -10.20 28.69
N LYS A 752 16.29 -9.79 29.68
CA LYS A 752 17.61 -10.42 29.90
C LYS A 752 17.46 -11.90 30.22
N GLY A 753 16.42 -12.25 31.00
CA GLY A 753 16.18 -13.62 31.43
C GLY A 753 17.08 -14.00 32.60
N ILE A 754 16.60 -14.83 33.49
CA ILE A 754 17.36 -15.30 34.65
C ILE A 754 18.23 -16.50 34.26
N THR A 755 19.51 -16.47 34.57
CA THR A 755 20.44 -17.57 34.28
C THR A 755 20.48 -18.52 35.46
N VAL A 756 20.11 -19.78 35.24
CA VAL A 756 20.21 -20.86 36.23
C VAL A 756 21.33 -21.78 35.82
N LYS A 757 22.33 -21.96 36.69
CA LYS A 757 23.46 -22.86 36.49
C LYS A 757 23.57 -23.85 37.62
N GLY A 758 24.14 -25.02 37.37
CA GLY A 758 24.36 -26.00 38.43
C GLY A 758 24.98 -27.27 37.90
N LYS A 759 25.23 -28.23 38.80
CA LYS A 759 25.75 -29.54 38.42
C LYS A 759 24.64 -30.51 38.09
N ALA A 760 24.85 -31.37 37.10
CA ALA A 760 23.93 -32.43 36.73
C ALA A 760 24.69 -33.71 36.31
N ASN A 761 24.17 -34.87 36.71
CA ASN A 761 24.70 -36.19 36.33
C ASN A 761 23.84 -36.81 35.20
N SER A 762 23.58 -36.04 34.14
CA SER A 762 22.85 -36.47 32.94
C SER A 762 23.48 -35.84 31.70
N GLU A 763 23.13 -36.33 30.50
CA GLU A 763 23.58 -35.71 29.25
C GLU A 763 22.93 -34.34 29.01
N PHE A 764 21.70 -34.16 29.49
CA PHE A 764 20.92 -32.93 29.33
C PHE A 764 20.04 -32.65 30.55
N VAL A 765 19.66 -31.39 30.72
CA VAL A 765 18.65 -30.93 31.68
C VAL A 765 17.43 -30.44 30.91
N GLU A 766 16.25 -30.92 31.28
CA GLU A 766 14.97 -30.46 30.75
C GLU A 766 14.34 -29.48 31.72
N VAL A 767 13.88 -28.33 31.21
CA VAL A 767 13.15 -27.33 31.98
C VAL A 767 11.79 -27.13 31.35
N ASN A 768 10.73 -27.20 32.17
CA ASN A 768 9.38 -26.90 31.72
C ASN A 768 8.57 -26.06 32.72
N ALA A 769 7.56 -25.35 32.20
CA ALA A 769 6.55 -24.66 32.98
C ALA A 769 5.27 -24.50 32.14
N THR A 770 4.11 -24.68 32.77
CA THR A 770 2.82 -24.41 32.15
C THR A 770 2.55 -22.90 32.16
N ILE A 771 2.38 -22.32 30.98
CA ILE A 771 2.03 -20.92 30.77
C ILE A 771 0.53 -20.82 30.52
N LYS A 772 -0.13 -19.82 31.11
CA LYS A 772 -1.52 -19.46 30.82
C LYS A 772 -1.56 -18.09 30.17
N THR A 773 -2.29 -17.96 29.06
CA THR A 773 -2.47 -16.70 28.35
C THR A 773 -3.66 -15.90 28.89
N ASN A 774 -3.75 -14.63 28.53
CA ASN A 774 -4.91 -13.78 28.83
C ASN A 774 -6.21 -14.25 28.14
N GLN A 775 -6.14 -15.17 27.18
CA GLN A 775 -7.30 -15.86 26.59
C GLN A 775 -7.72 -17.10 27.37
N GLY A 776 -7.02 -17.44 28.45
CA GLY A 776 -7.26 -18.65 29.25
C GLY A 776 -6.69 -19.93 28.64
N ARG A 777 -6.02 -19.84 27.48
CA ARG A 777 -5.30 -20.96 26.84
C ARG A 777 -4.05 -21.31 27.65
N THR A 778 -3.70 -22.58 27.70
CA THR A 778 -2.45 -23.05 28.32
C THR A 778 -1.53 -23.66 27.27
N PHE A 779 -0.22 -23.53 27.47
CA PHE A 779 0.80 -24.25 26.71
C PHE A 779 2.03 -24.51 27.58
N GLU A 780 2.88 -25.44 27.16
CA GLU A 780 4.11 -25.77 27.89
C GLU A 780 5.29 -24.97 27.32
N TYR A 781 5.92 -24.14 28.16
CA TYR A 781 7.28 -23.69 27.90
C TYR A 781 8.21 -24.87 28.15
N TYR A 782 9.04 -25.22 27.17
CA TYR A 782 10.01 -26.31 27.27
C TYR A 782 11.36 -25.90 26.72
N LYS A 783 12.42 -26.26 27.43
CA LYS A 783 13.81 -26.07 27.00
C LYS A 783 14.67 -27.24 27.42
N LYS A 784 15.53 -27.68 26.51
CA LYS A 784 16.53 -28.74 26.74
C LYS A 784 17.92 -28.14 26.58
N VAL A 785 18.77 -28.29 27.59
CA VAL A 785 20.16 -27.81 27.56
C VAL A 785 21.13 -28.96 27.82
N ASP A 786 22.24 -28.98 27.10
CA ASP A 786 23.28 -29.99 27.26
C ASP A 786 24.09 -29.73 28.54
N VAL A 787 24.54 -30.81 29.19
CA VAL A 787 25.43 -30.76 30.35
C VAL A 787 26.87 -30.89 29.87
N ILE A 788 27.66 -29.83 30.04
CA ILE A 788 29.06 -29.79 29.59
C ILE A 788 29.95 -29.82 30.83
N ASN A 789 30.85 -30.81 30.91
CA ASN A 789 31.74 -31.03 32.07
C ASN A 789 30.99 -31.15 33.42
N GLY A 790 29.79 -31.76 33.40
CA GLY A 790 28.95 -31.94 34.59
C GLY A 790 28.21 -30.68 35.03
N VAL A 791 28.26 -29.59 34.27
CA VAL A 791 27.58 -28.32 34.56
C VAL A 791 26.57 -28.02 33.45
N TYR A 792 25.39 -27.55 33.84
CA TYR A 792 24.39 -27.01 32.92
C TYR A 792 24.20 -25.51 33.16
N GLU A 793 23.77 -24.80 32.13
CA GLU A 793 23.41 -23.39 32.18
C GLU A 793 22.19 -23.15 31.29
N VAL A 794 21.17 -22.48 31.83
CA VAL A 794 19.94 -22.17 31.11
C VAL A 794 19.42 -20.80 31.50
N THR A 795 19.07 -20.00 30.50
CA THR A 795 18.40 -18.72 30.69
C THR A 795 16.90 -18.86 30.49
N LEU A 796 16.12 -18.34 31.44
CA LEU A 796 14.65 -18.45 31.49
C LEU A 796 13.98 -17.06 31.41
N PRO A 797 13.00 -16.87 30.52
CA PRO A 797 12.42 -15.54 30.28
C PRO A 797 11.18 -15.22 31.10
N TYR A 798 10.45 -16.19 31.67
CA TYR A 798 9.21 -15.93 32.40
C TYR A 798 9.44 -15.76 33.91
N SER A 799 8.64 -14.90 34.54
CA SER A 799 8.59 -14.65 35.98
C SER A 799 7.21 -15.00 36.54
N HIS A 800 7.10 -15.22 37.85
CA HIS A 800 5.85 -15.69 38.49
C HIS A 800 5.02 -14.56 39.13
N ASP A 801 5.59 -13.37 39.23
CA ASP A 801 5.01 -12.17 39.84
C ASP A 801 4.98 -10.98 38.87
N SER A 802 5.05 -11.25 37.56
CA SER A 802 4.90 -10.23 36.53
C SER A 802 3.51 -9.57 36.60
N SER A 803 3.43 -8.31 36.16
CA SER A 803 2.15 -7.59 36.05
C SER A 803 1.31 -7.97 34.82
N TYR A 804 1.85 -8.81 33.91
CA TYR A 804 1.13 -9.26 32.73
C TYR A 804 0.16 -10.39 33.06
N GLU A 805 -0.96 -10.42 32.35
CA GLU A 805 -2.00 -11.47 32.50
C GLU A 805 -1.55 -12.81 31.92
N THR A 806 -0.60 -12.80 30.98
CA THR A 806 0.03 -14.00 30.43
C THR A 806 1.29 -14.33 31.23
N GLY A 807 1.39 -15.55 31.76
CA GLY A 807 2.52 -15.97 32.56
C GLY A 807 2.43 -17.41 33.08
N PRO A 808 3.48 -17.90 33.75
CA PRO A 808 3.54 -19.25 34.29
C PRO A 808 2.55 -19.43 35.45
N ILE A 809 1.77 -20.52 35.41
CA ILE A 809 0.89 -20.94 36.50
C ILE A 809 1.48 -22.07 37.35
N THR A 810 2.62 -22.62 36.92
CA THR A 810 3.43 -23.59 37.66
C THR A 810 4.86 -23.09 37.84
N PRO A 811 5.56 -23.46 38.92
CA PRO A 811 7.02 -23.30 39.01
C PRO A 811 7.74 -23.93 37.81
N TYR A 812 8.95 -23.46 37.51
CA TYR A 812 9.83 -24.16 36.59
C TYR A 812 10.25 -25.49 37.18
N SER A 813 10.05 -26.58 36.45
CA SER A 813 10.52 -27.92 36.84
C SER A 813 11.76 -28.28 36.03
N PHE A 814 12.86 -28.53 36.73
CA PHE A 814 14.16 -28.93 36.21
C PHE A 814 14.33 -30.43 36.40
N ARG A 815 14.59 -31.17 35.32
CA ARG A 815 14.79 -32.62 35.34
C ARG A 815 16.14 -33.01 34.76
N ALA A 816 16.91 -33.75 35.55
CA ALA A 816 18.18 -34.39 35.16
C ALA A 816 18.09 -35.89 35.49
N GLY A 817 17.84 -36.73 34.49
CA GLY A 817 17.59 -38.17 34.69
C GLY A 817 16.38 -38.41 35.61
N ASN A 818 16.65 -38.91 36.82
CA ASN A 818 15.63 -39.21 37.84
C ASN A 818 15.45 -38.10 38.89
N ILE A 819 16.29 -37.05 38.86
CA ILE A 819 16.20 -35.93 39.80
C ILE A 819 15.31 -34.85 39.20
N THR A 820 14.37 -34.34 40.00
CA THR A 820 13.51 -33.21 39.63
C THR A 820 13.49 -32.19 40.75
N LYS A 821 13.73 -30.91 40.42
CA LYS A 821 13.62 -29.78 41.34
C LYS A 821 12.75 -28.69 40.73
N THR A 822 12.11 -27.89 41.57
CA THR A 822 11.28 -26.77 41.14
C THR A 822 11.88 -25.43 41.54
N LEU A 823 11.71 -24.41 40.70
CA LEU A 823 12.18 -23.05 40.92
C LEU A 823 11.09 -22.04 40.60
N THR A 824 10.86 -21.10 41.51
CA THR A 824 10.05 -19.91 41.28
C THR A 824 10.99 -18.72 41.16
N VAL A 825 10.76 -17.87 40.16
CA VAL A 825 11.61 -16.72 39.85
C VAL A 825 10.79 -15.44 39.84
N SER A 826 11.35 -14.37 40.39
CA SER A 826 10.70 -13.05 40.45
C SER A 826 11.05 -12.17 39.25
N GLU A 827 10.22 -11.17 39.01
CA GLU A 827 10.31 -10.22 37.90
C GLU A 827 11.62 -9.44 37.92
N ASP A 828 12.03 -8.94 39.09
CA ASP A 828 13.27 -8.18 39.26
C ASP A 828 14.51 -9.00 38.87
N GLN A 829 14.51 -10.29 39.21
CA GLN A 829 15.60 -11.22 38.86
C GLN A 829 15.69 -11.45 37.35
N VAL A 830 14.54 -11.63 36.69
CA VAL A 830 14.44 -11.83 35.24
C VAL A 830 14.88 -10.58 34.47
N LEU A 831 14.44 -9.39 34.91
CA LEU A 831 14.79 -8.12 34.27
C LEU A 831 16.27 -7.74 34.46
N ARG A 832 16.85 -8.05 35.62
CA ARG A 832 18.28 -7.79 35.90
C ARG A 832 19.21 -8.80 35.26
N GLY A 833 18.71 -9.99 34.94
CA GLY A 833 19.52 -11.10 34.46
C GLY A 833 20.38 -11.70 35.58
N GLU A 834 19.76 -11.92 36.74
CA GLU A 834 20.47 -12.54 37.87
C GLU A 834 20.90 -13.98 37.56
N VAL A 835 21.94 -14.43 38.27
CA VAL A 835 22.46 -15.79 38.16
C VAL A 835 22.14 -16.56 39.42
N LEU A 836 21.40 -17.66 39.29
CA LEU A 836 21.06 -18.58 40.37
C LEU A 836 21.80 -19.91 40.22
N GLU A 837 22.07 -20.55 41.36
CA GLU A 837 22.70 -21.87 41.42
C GLU A 837 21.68 -22.93 41.85
N LEU A 838 21.53 -24.00 41.07
CA LEU A 838 20.61 -25.11 41.34
C LEU A 838 21.25 -26.45 40.95
N ASP A 839 21.83 -27.16 41.91
CA ASP A 839 22.40 -28.49 41.66
C ASP A 839 21.32 -29.57 41.51
N LEU A 840 21.50 -30.49 40.56
CA LEU A 840 20.62 -31.63 40.24
C LEU A 840 21.35 -32.97 40.42
N ILE A 841 22.19 -33.06 41.46
CA ILE A 841 23.02 -34.24 41.79
C ILE A 841 22.82 -34.70 43.24
#